data_AF-A0A327KS15-F1
#
_entry.id   AF-A0A327KS15-F1
#
_cell.length_a   1.000
_cell.length_b   1.000
_cell.length_c   1.000
_cell.angle_alpha   90.00
_cell.angle_beta   90.00
_cell.angle_gamma   90.00
#
_symmetry.space_group_name_H-M   'P 1'
#
loop_
_entity.id
_entity.type
_entity.pdbx_description
1 polymer ?
#
loop_
_entity_poly.entity_id
_entity_poly.type
_entity_poly.pdbx_seq_one_letter_code
_entity_poly.pdbx_strand_id
1 'polypeptide(L)'
;MTSGLLFFVVGPSGSGKDTLLDGARTVLADTGRFVFARRVITRPADAGGEAHEAVDDATFAAMKGAGAFLIDWDAHGLRYGVPARCLDDLARGVHVVANGSRAVVAELLARLPDLVVVEITTPPDILAQRLAARGRESADVIRARLDRTTPPFPEAATVVRVANDSTPAVGIECFVAALEAQTVRLRLGRLPIAAGQRALAVLPRDCATVRADDYLGPGRIDLAARGRSVRAEVAIAEPGTLPADSVGLTREVFDRLGLPEGTPVVLTRTPTPASRTALRKKIRGGTLDEAEYARVVGDIVEGRYPDSEVAGFLVAADRGLDDDEVLALAKVRARFASRIAWGEPIVADKHSMGGIPGSRVTMVLVPIVAAHGLAIPKTSSRAITSAAGTADAMETLARVDLDADDVRRVVEQARGCVAWNGRLNHSTLDDVMNAITRPLGLESTRWSVASILSKKLAAGATHVVVDLPYGPRARIKSLVEATTLARLFERVGAGLGLAVEAVPTDGTAPIGRGIGPALEARDVIWVLENNPEAPADLRDKVLHFASRILAWDPALGDRDAARRRAEDLLGSGAARAALDRIIQAQGAREPVRPGRLTHTVVASRAGVVADIDGFAVAGIARVAGAPLDKSAGIDLRAGVGDAVGRGDPLFVIHASAASDLEAAARLAADFSGFTIGETTALSAG
;
A
#
# COMPACT_ATOMS: atom_id res chain seq x y z
N MET A 1 13.49 -38.66 -12.71
CA MET A 1 12.30 -38.88 -11.86
C MET A 1 12.35 -37.86 -10.74
N THR A 2 11.23 -37.26 -10.39
CA THR A 2 11.13 -36.34 -9.25
C THR A 2 11.27 -37.13 -7.94
N SER A 3 12.04 -36.59 -6.98
CA SER A 3 12.13 -37.16 -5.63
C SER A 3 10.76 -37.09 -4.94
N GLY A 4 10.51 -38.05 -4.05
CA GLY A 4 9.33 -38.08 -3.20
C GLY A 4 9.31 -36.91 -2.22
N LEU A 5 8.18 -36.75 -1.54
CA LEU A 5 7.97 -35.68 -0.56
C LEU A 5 7.94 -36.27 0.83
N LEU A 6 8.60 -35.60 1.78
CA LEU A 6 8.43 -35.89 3.20
C LEU A 6 7.28 -35.03 3.74
N PHE A 7 6.22 -35.71 4.17
CA PHE A 7 5.10 -35.13 4.90
C PHE A 7 5.34 -35.34 6.40
N PHE A 8 5.65 -34.25 7.10
CA PHE A 8 5.95 -34.29 8.53
C PHE A 8 4.74 -33.77 9.33
N VAL A 9 4.05 -34.70 9.96
CA VAL A 9 2.76 -34.47 10.60
C VAL A 9 2.97 -33.99 12.03
N VAL A 10 2.46 -32.81 12.34
CA VAL A 10 2.60 -32.16 13.64
C VAL A 10 1.24 -31.70 14.16
N GLY A 11 1.13 -31.48 15.47
CA GLY A 11 -0.11 -31.02 16.08
C GLY A 11 -0.11 -31.25 17.58
N PRO A 12 -1.01 -30.60 18.34
CA PRO A 12 -1.07 -30.77 19.79
C PRO A 12 -1.42 -32.21 20.17
N SER A 13 -1.11 -32.61 21.41
CA SER A 13 -1.57 -33.90 21.93
C SER A 13 -3.09 -33.91 22.00
N GLY A 14 -3.74 -34.97 21.52
CA GLY A 14 -5.20 -35.07 21.48
C GLY A 14 -5.87 -34.55 20.18
N SER A 15 -5.10 -33.98 19.24
CA SER A 15 -5.65 -33.52 17.95
C SER A 15 -6.07 -34.65 16.99
N GLY A 16 -5.88 -35.92 17.38
CA GLY A 16 -6.27 -37.09 16.58
C GLY A 16 -5.27 -37.52 15.50
N LYS A 17 -4.01 -37.07 15.56
CA LYS A 17 -2.96 -37.41 14.58
C LYS A 17 -2.87 -38.91 14.26
N ASP A 18 -2.81 -39.76 15.29
CA ASP A 18 -2.61 -41.20 15.11
C ASP A 18 -3.79 -41.82 14.35
N THR A 19 -5.02 -41.42 14.67
CA THR A 19 -6.23 -41.84 13.96
C THR A 19 -6.21 -41.43 12.49
N LEU A 20 -5.77 -40.21 12.18
CA LEU A 20 -5.65 -39.74 10.79
C LEU A 20 -4.56 -40.49 10.02
N LEU A 21 -3.41 -40.73 10.65
CA LEU A 21 -2.30 -41.48 10.07
C LEU A 21 -2.68 -42.94 9.80
N ASP A 22 -3.36 -43.59 10.73
CA ASP A 22 -3.79 -44.98 10.57
C ASP A 22 -4.87 -45.12 9.49
N GLY A 23 -5.85 -44.20 9.47
CA GLY A 23 -6.86 -44.16 8.41
C GLY A 23 -6.26 -43.91 7.03
N ALA A 24 -5.36 -42.93 6.92
CA ALA A 24 -4.66 -42.62 5.67
C ALA A 24 -3.76 -43.77 5.19
N ARG A 25 -3.13 -44.51 6.12
CA ARG A 25 -2.35 -45.69 5.77
C ARG A 25 -3.19 -46.74 5.06
N THR A 26 -4.40 -47.00 5.54
CA THR A 26 -5.33 -47.94 4.91
C THR A 26 -5.77 -47.45 3.53
N VAL A 27 -6.13 -46.17 3.40
CA VAL A 27 -6.60 -45.59 2.14
C VAL A 27 -5.49 -45.55 1.08
N LEU A 28 -4.25 -45.27 1.47
CA LEU A 28 -3.14 -45.07 0.53
C LEU A 28 -2.28 -46.31 0.30
N ALA A 29 -2.50 -47.42 1.01
CA ALA A 29 -1.68 -48.63 0.96
C ALA A 29 -1.50 -49.18 -0.47
N ASP A 30 -2.59 -49.24 -1.23
CA ASP A 30 -2.60 -49.86 -2.56
C ASP A 30 -2.05 -48.96 -3.67
N THR A 31 -1.73 -47.71 -3.36
CA THR A 31 -1.26 -46.74 -4.36
C THR A 31 0.21 -46.95 -4.74
N GLY A 32 1.02 -47.57 -3.88
CA GLY A 32 2.47 -47.69 -4.03
C GLY A 32 3.25 -46.35 -4.03
N ARG A 33 2.54 -45.22 -3.88
CA ARG A 33 3.12 -43.85 -3.92
C ARG A 33 3.51 -43.33 -2.54
N PHE A 34 2.96 -43.89 -1.47
CA PHE A 34 3.15 -43.41 -0.10
C PHE A 34 3.67 -44.53 0.80
N VAL A 35 4.60 -44.19 1.67
CA VAL A 35 5.10 -45.02 2.77
C VAL A 35 4.95 -44.27 4.07
N PHE A 36 4.45 -44.94 5.10
CA PHE A 36 4.33 -44.36 6.44
C PHE A 36 5.54 -44.76 7.27
N ALA A 37 6.35 -43.77 7.66
CA ALA A 37 7.58 -44.01 8.40
C ALA A 37 7.27 -44.60 9.79
N ARG A 38 7.83 -45.79 10.05
CA ARG A 38 7.83 -46.38 11.39
C ARG A 38 8.93 -45.74 12.21
N ARG A 39 8.56 -44.91 13.20
CA ARG A 39 9.51 -44.25 14.10
C ARG A 39 10.20 -45.26 15.00
N VAL A 40 11.44 -44.95 15.38
CA VAL A 40 12.16 -45.62 16.45
C VAL A 40 11.91 -44.83 17.74
N ILE A 41 11.42 -45.49 18.79
CA ILE A 41 11.04 -44.82 20.04
C ILE A 41 11.54 -45.63 21.22
N THR A 42 12.01 -44.97 22.29
CA THR A 42 12.43 -45.64 23.53
C THR A 42 11.26 -46.13 24.40
N ARG A 43 10.12 -46.40 23.77
CA ARG A 43 8.87 -46.82 24.40
C ARG A 43 8.63 -48.32 24.15
N PRO A 44 8.14 -49.08 25.14
CA PRO A 44 7.76 -50.47 24.95
C PRO A 44 6.70 -50.64 23.84
N ALA A 45 6.82 -51.72 23.06
CA ALA A 45 5.96 -51.98 21.90
C ALA A 45 4.48 -52.20 22.27
N ASP A 46 4.20 -52.62 23.50
CA ASP A 46 2.87 -52.93 24.06
C ASP A 46 2.20 -51.74 24.75
N ALA A 47 2.86 -50.59 24.87
CA ALA A 47 2.35 -49.40 25.57
C ALA A 47 1.19 -48.65 24.85
N GLY A 48 0.72 -49.17 23.70
CA GLY A 48 -0.34 -48.59 22.89
C GLY A 48 0.03 -47.30 22.13
N GLY A 49 -0.80 -46.92 21.15
CA GLY A 49 -0.57 -45.79 20.24
C GLY A 49 -0.12 -46.25 18.86
N GLU A 50 0.66 -45.42 18.15
CA GLU A 50 1.11 -45.75 16.78
C GLU A 50 2.04 -46.98 16.71
N ALA A 51 2.06 -47.62 15.54
CA ALA A 51 3.05 -48.63 15.19
C ALA A 51 4.47 -48.02 15.13
N HIS A 52 5.37 -48.46 16.01
CA HIS A 52 6.74 -47.97 16.13
C HIS A 52 7.74 -49.11 16.35
N GLU A 53 9.02 -48.85 16.16
CA GLU A 53 10.15 -49.73 16.45
C GLU A 53 10.65 -49.40 17.88
N ALA A 54 10.44 -50.33 18.81
CA ALA A 54 10.77 -50.14 20.22
C ALA A 54 12.23 -50.52 20.48
N VAL A 55 13.00 -49.61 21.08
CA VAL A 55 14.41 -49.82 21.47
C VAL A 55 14.64 -49.32 22.89
N ASP A 56 15.72 -49.73 23.54
CA ASP A 56 16.14 -49.10 24.80
C ASP A 56 16.99 -47.84 24.54
N ASP A 57 17.24 -47.04 25.59
CA ASP A 57 18.00 -45.79 25.47
C ASP A 57 19.45 -45.99 24.99
N ALA A 58 20.06 -47.13 25.33
CA ALA A 58 21.43 -47.47 24.93
C ALA A 58 21.51 -47.76 23.43
N THR A 59 20.57 -48.56 22.92
CA THR A 59 20.42 -48.87 21.50
C THR A 59 20.07 -47.62 20.71
N PHE A 60 19.16 -46.78 21.21
CA PHE A 60 18.82 -45.51 20.56
C PHE A 60 20.06 -44.60 20.41
N ALA A 61 20.86 -44.46 21.48
CA ALA A 61 22.07 -43.66 21.45
C ALA A 61 23.11 -44.22 20.46
N ALA A 62 23.27 -45.55 20.39
CA ALA A 62 24.15 -46.19 19.41
C ALA A 62 23.68 -45.96 17.97
N MET A 63 22.37 -46.09 17.71
CA MET A 63 21.76 -45.80 16.40
C MET A 63 21.96 -44.33 16.00
N LYS A 64 21.77 -43.39 16.93
CA LYS A 64 22.03 -41.97 16.70
C LYS A 64 23.50 -41.71 16.37
N GLY A 65 24.44 -42.29 17.13
CA GLY A 65 25.87 -42.19 16.89
C GLY A 65 26.31 -42.77 15.54
N ALA A 66 25.59 -43.77 15.04
CA ALA A 66 25.80 -44.38 13.72
C ALA A 66 25.12 -43.63 12.56
N GLY A 67 24.42 -42.50 12.82
CA GLY A 67 23.72 -41.74 11.78
C GLY A 67 22.45 -42.42 11.25
N ALA A 68 21.84 -43.32 12.03
CA ALA A 68 20.66 -44.09 11.60
C ALA A 68 19.37 -43.27 11.46
N PHE A 69 19.39 -41.99 11.86
CA PHE A 69 18.21 -41.11 11.86
C PHE A 69 18.31 -39.96 10.86
N LEU A 70 17.22 -39.75 10.13
CA LEU A 70 16.97 -38.52 9.38
C LEU A 70 16.74 -37.34 10.31
N ILE A 71 16.08 -37.56 11.44
CA ILE A 71 15.90 -36.57 12.49
C ILE A 71 15.54 -37.29 13.79
N ASP A 72 15.99 -36.75 14.92
CA ASP A 72 15.67 -37.27 16.24
C ASP A 72 15.37 -36.14 17.24
N TRP A 73 14.58 -36.45 18.28
CA TRP A 73 14.25 -35.51 19.35
C TRP A 73 13.82 -36.20 20.64
N ASP A 74 13.89 -35.45 21.74
CA ASP A 74 13.39 -35.87 23.04
C ASP A 74 12.03 -35.21 23.33
N ALA A 75 11.07 -35.99 23.83
CA ALA A 75 9.80 -35.47 24.33
C ALA A 75 9.20 -36.39 25.39
N HIS A 76 8.59 -35.81 26.43
CA HIS A 76 7.88 -36.58 27.47
C HIS A 76 8.70 -37.72 28.11
N GLY A 77 10.02 -37.53 28.26
CA GLY A 77 10.92 -38.54 28.83
C GLY A 77 11.25 -39.71 27.90
N LEU A 78 10.87 -39.62 26.62
CA LEU A 78 11.15 -40.61 25.58
C LEU A 78 11.96 -39.96 24.45
N ARG A 79 12.71 -40.79 23.73
CA ARG A 79 13.46 -40.40 22.53
C ARG A 79 12.76 -40.91 21.30
N TYR A 80 12.76 -40.10 20.25
CA TYR A 80 12.07 -40.38 18.99
C TYR A 80 13.03 -40.18 17.83
N GLY A 81 13.04 -41.10 16.88
CA GLY A 81 13.84 -41.01 15.66
C GLY A 81 13.03 -41.37 14.43
N VAL A 82 13.14 -40.57 13.38
CA VAL A 82 12.70 -40.94 12.02
C VAL A 82 13.90 -41.58 11.32
N PRO A 83 13.80 -42.84 10.86
CA PRO A 83 14.92 -43.55 10.23
C PRO A 83 15.49 -42.86 8.99
N ALA A 84 16.81 -42.91 8.81
CA ALA A 84 17.50 -42.36 7.63
C ALA A 84 17.13 -43.09 6.33
N ARG A 85 16.72 -44.37 6.39
CA ARG A 85 16.20 -45.17 5.25
C ARG A 85 15.04 -44.51 4.51
N CYS A 86 14.31 -43.59 5.15
CA CYS A 86 13.29 -42.79 4.47
C CYS A 86 13.84 -41.96 3.31
N LEU A 87 15.14 -41.61 3.32
CA LEU A 87 15.80 -40.94 2.20
C LEU A 87 15.84 -41.81 0.94
N ASP A 88 15.92 -43.14 1.09
CA ASP A 88 15.92 -44.07 -0.05
C ASP A 88 14.54 -44.13 -0.72
N ASP A 89 13.47 -44.09 0.08
CA ASP A 89 12.10 -43.97 -0.42
C ASP A 89 11.90 -42.67 -1.21
N LEU A 90 12.35 -41.55 -0.64
CA LEU A 90 12.29 -40.25 -1.30
C LEU A 90 13.13 -40.24 -2.58
N ALA A 91 14.32 -40.85 -2.60
CA ALA A 91 15.15 -40.94 -3.81
C ALA A 91 14.49 -41.76 -4.92
N ARG A 92 13.68 -42.76 -4.57
CA ARG A 92 12.87 -43.56 -5.50
C ARG A 92 11.60 -42.87 -5.99
N GLY A 93 11.30 -41.66 -5.51
CA GLY A 93 10.08 -40.94 -5.86
C GLY A 93 8.87 -41.31 -4.99
N VAL A 94 9.06 -42.11 -3.94
CA VAL A 94 7.99 -42.52 -3.02
C VAL A 94 7.85 -41.46 -1.92
N HIS A 95 6.62 -40.99 -1.67
CA HIS A 95 6.34 -40.03 -0.62
C HIS A 95 6.39 -40.70 0.76
N VAL A 96 6.99 -40.02 1.74
CA VAL A 96 7.10 -40.52 3.11
C VAL A 96 6.21 -39.69 4.02
N VAL A 97 5.34 -40.33 4.80
CA VAL A 97 4.52 -39.68 5.83
C VAL A 97 5.07 -40.06 7.20
N ALA A 98 5.52 -39.07 7.98
CA ALA A 98 6.14 -39.27 9.28
C ALA A 98 5.45 -38.46 10.37
N ASN A 99 5.13 -39.10 11.50
CA ASN A 99 4.62 -38.42 12.69
C ASN A 99 5.78 -37.67 13.38
N GLY A 100 5.58 -36.40 13.70
CA GLY A 100 6.68 -35.50 14.02
C GLY A 100 6.44 -34.59 15.22
N SER A 101 7.48 -33.83 15.58
CA SER A 101 7.43 -32.76 16.57
C SER A 101 7.75 -31.42 15.92
N ARG A 102 7.00 -30.37 16.27
CA ARG A 102 7.28 -29.00 15.81
C ARG A 102 8.71 -28.56 16.15
N ALA A 103 9.28 -29.07 17.24
CA ALA A 103 10.60 -28.66 17.73
C ALA A 103 11.74 -28.91 16.73
N VAL A 104 11.61 -29.92 15.86
CA VAL A 104 12.66 -30.30 14.90
C VAL A 104 12.38 -29.88 13.47
N VAL A 105 11.29 -29.15 13.22
CA VAL A 105 10.92 -28.72 11.86
C VAL A 105 12.02 -27.85 11.24
N ALA A 106 12.64 -26.94 12.01
CA ALA A 106 13.70 -26.08 11.50
C ALA A 106 14.93 -26.87 11.06
N GLU A 107 15.37 -27.83 11.86
CA GLU A 107 16.51 -28.71 11.54
C GLU A 107 16.20 -29.61 10.33
N LEU A 108 15.00 -30.20 10.30
CA LEU A 108 14.58 -31.06 9.20
C LEU A 108 14.47 -30.28 7.88
N LEU A 109 13.97 -29.04 7.91
CA LEU A 109 13.85 -28.17 6.74
C LEU A 109 15.22 -27.80 6.15
N ALA A 110 16.25 -27.63 6.99
CA ALA A 110 17.62 -27.38 6.52
C ALA A 110 18.19 -28.56 5.73
N ARG A 111 17.74 -29.79 6.02
CA ARG A 111 18.14 -31.02 5.32
C ARG A 111 17.26 -31.31 4.11
N LEU A 112 15.97 -31.00 4.20
CA LEU A 112 14.96 -31.28 3.17
C LEU A 112 14.15 -30.01 2.88
N PRO A 113 14.60 -29.15 1.94
CA PRO A 113 13.95 -27.87 1.64
C PRO A 113 12.51 -28.00 1.12
N ASP A 114 12.17 -29.13 0.50
CA ASP A 114 10.84 -29.38 -0.06
C ASP A 114 9.90 -30.12 0.92
N LEU A 115 10.28 -30.20 2.20
CA LEU A 115 9.47 -30.69 3.31
C LEU A 115 8.09 -30.03 3.33
N VAL A 116 7.06 -30.86 3.50
CA VAL A 116 5.68 -30.41 3.76
C VAL A 116 5.34 -30.72 5.20
N VAL A 117 5.13 -29.69 6.01
CA VAL A 117 4.65 -29.82 7.38
C VAL A 117 3.14 -29.87 7.35
N VAL A 118 2.54 -30.95 7.86
CA VAL A 118 1.08 -31.08 7.96
C VAL A 118 0.66 -30.82 9.40
N GLU A 119 0.12 -29.64 9.66
CA GLU A 119 -0.35 -29.23 10.97
C GLU A 119 -1.81 -29.65 11.18
N ILE A 120 -2.03 -30.61 12.08
CA ILE A 120 -3.37 -31.01 12.50
C ILE A 120 -3.87 -30.05 13.57
N THR A 121 -4.94 -29.32 13.27
CA THR A 121 -5.58 -28.36 14.18
C THR A 121 -6.89 -28.92 14.73
N THR A 122 -7.26 -28.50 15.93
CA THR A 122 -8.52 -28.85 16.57
C THR A 122 -8.95 -27.68 17.45
N PRO A 123 -10.23 -27.25 17.40
CA PRO A 123 -10.76 -26.23 18.29
C PRO A 123 -10.45 -26.54 19.77
N PRO A 124 -10.09 -25.53 20.59
CA PRO A 124 -9.66 -25.74 21.98
C PRO A 124 -10.67 -26.49 22.85
N ASP A 125 -11.96 -26.27 22.63
CA ASP A 125 -13.09 -26.91 23.30
C ASP A 125 -13.18 -28.41 22.96
N ILE A 126 -13.07 -28.77 21.68
CA ILE A 126 -13.03 -30.17 21.24
C ILE A 126 -11.77 -30.86 21.75
N LEU A 127 -10.64 -30.15 21.73
CA LEU A 127 -9.37 -30.67 22.25
C LEU A 127 -9.45 -30.94 23.76
N ALA A 128 -10.06 -30.03 24.52
CA ALA A 128 -10.31 -30.20 25.96
C ALA A 128 -11.20 -31.42 26.24
N GLN A 129 -12.29 -31.61 25.50
CA GLN A 129 -13.18 -32.77 25.63
C GLN A 129 -12.43 -34.08 25.33
N ARG A 130 -11.64 -34.13 24.27
CA ARG A 130 -10.83 -35.31 23.90
C ARG A 130 -9.75 -35.63 24.94
N LEU A 131 -9.15 -34.61 25.55
CA LEU A 131 -8.17 -34.79 26.63
C LEU A 131 -8.84 -35.27 27.93
N ALA A 132 -10.00 -34.69 28.29
CA ALA A 132 -10.76 -35.08 29.46
C ALA A 132 -11.28 -36.53 29.36
N ALA A 133 -11.75 -36.95 28.19
CA ALA A 133 -12.24 -38.31 27.93
C ALA A 133 -11.15 -39.40 28.11
N ARG A 134 -9.87 -39.04 28.09
CA ARG A 134 -8.76 -39.98 28.34
C ARG A 134 -8.56 -40.27 29.83
N GLY A 135 -9.09 -39.44 30.73
CA GLY A 135 -9.03 -39.65 32.18
C GLY A 135 -7.63 -39.59 32.82
N ARG A 136 -6.63 -39.06 32.11
CA ARG A 136 -5.22 -39.06 32.54
C ARG A 136 -4.76 -37.77 33.25
N GLU A 137 -5.57 -36.70 33.21
CA GLU A 137 -5.17 -35.35 33.61
C GLU A 137 -6.34 -34.62 34.29
N SER A 138 -6.05 -33.71 35.23
CA SER A 138 -7.07 -32.84 35.84
C SER A 138 -7.44 -31.67 34.91
N ALA A 139 -8.62 -31.08 35.14
CA ALA A 139 -9.13 -29.97 34.32
C ALA A 139 -8.17 -28.76 34.26
N ASP A 140 -7.46 -28.47 35.36
CA ASP A 140 -6.49 -27.37 35.41
C ASP A 140 -5.21 -27.65 34.61
N VAL A 141 -4.76 -28.92 34.56
CA VAL A 141 -3.64 -29.34 33.71
C VAL A 141 -4.02 -29.27 32.23
N ILE A 142 -5.25 -29.62 31.87
CA ILE A 142 -5.76 -29.50 30.50
C ILE A 142 -5.80 -28.02 30.09
N ARG A 143 -6.31 -27.13 30.95
CA ARG A 143 -6.40 -25.68 30.67
C ARG A 143 -5.01 -25.05 30.47
N ALA A 144 -4.06 -25.36 31.36
CA ALA A 144 -2.68 -24.89 31.24
C ALA A 144 -1.97 -25.36 29.95
N ARG A 145 -2.35 -26.52 29.40
CA ARG A 145 -1.83 -27.00 28.10
C ARG A 145 -2.43 -26.26 26.91
N LEU A 146 -3.69 -25.82 27.00
CA LEU A 146 -4.38 -25.08 25.94
C LEU A 146 -3.89 -23.62 25.85
N ASP A 147 -3.55 -23.01 27.00
CA ASP A 147 -3.06 -21.63 27.06
C ASP A 147 -1.57 -21.49 26.68
N ARG A 148 -0.87 -22.60 26.42
CA ARG A 148 0.55 -22.58 26.08
C ARG A 148 0.77 -21.99 24.68
N THR A 149 1.48 -20.86 24.63
CA THR A 149 1.90 -20.24 23.38
C THR A 149 2.79 -21.20 22.59
N THR A 150 2.41 -21.50 21.35
CA THR A 150 3.17 -22.41 20.49
C THR A 150 4.06 -21.59 19.56
N PRO A 151 5.38 -21.89 19.47
CA PRO A 151 6.27 -21.18 18.55
C PRO A 151 5.77 -21.25 17.10
N PRO A 152 5.93 -20.18 16.30
CA PRO A 152 5.62 -20.22 14.88
C PRO A 152 6.58 -21.18 14.15
N PHE A 153 6.16 -21.68 12.98
CA PHE A 153 7.04 -22.43 12.10
C PHE A 153 8.06 -21.51 11.43
N PRO A 154 9.22 -22.03 10.97
CA PRO A 154 10.13 -21.28 10.11
C PRO A 154 9.39 -20.74 8.87
N GLU A 155 9.70 -19.51 8.46
CA GLU A 155 9.03 -18.84 7.33
C GLU A 155 9.16 -19.62 6.02
N ALA A 156 10.29 -20.31 5.82
CA ALA A 156 10.54 -21.14 4.64
C ALA A 156 9.79 -22.49 4.63
N ALA A 157 9.09 -22.86 5.71
CA ALA A 157 8.38 -24.13 5.78
C ALA A 157 7.08 -24.08 4.96
N THR A 158 6.87 -25.09 4.11
CA THR A 158 5.56 -25.31 3.50
C THR A 158 4.65 -25.95 4.55
N VAL A 159 3.69 -25.20 5.07
CA VAL A 159 2.75 -25.69 6.11
C VAL A 159 1.36 -25.85 5.52
N VAL A 160 0.83 -27.07 5.57
CA VAL A 160 -0.55 -27.39 5.22
C VAL A 160 -1.34 -27.66 6.49
N ARG A 161 -2.45 -26.96 6.69
CA ARG A 161 -3.29 -27.11 7.88
C ARG A 161 -4.48 -28.00 7.59
N VAL A 162 -4.70 -28.99 8.45
CA VAL A 162 -5.85 -29.90 8.38
C VAL A 162 -6.64 -29.77 9.67
N ALA A 163 -7.84 -29.23 9.59
CA ALA A 163 -8.76 -29.16 10.72
C ALA A 163 -9.37 -30.55 10.98
N ASN A 164 -9.26 -31.01 12.23
CA ASN A 164 -9.85 -32.28 12.69
C ASN A 164 -10.92 -32.01 13.76
N ASP A 165 -11.94 -31.25 13.36
CA ASP A 165 -13.05 -30.75 14.16
C ASP A 165 -14.37 -31.49 13.93
N SER A 166 -14.37 -32.50 13.06
CA SER A 166 -15.55 -33.30 12.70
C SER A 166 -15.37 -34.78 13.08
N THR A 167 -15.99 -35.69 12.33
CA THR A 167 -15.89 -37.14 12.52
C THR A 167 -14.53 -37.68 12.05
N PRO A 168 -14.06 -38.84 12.57
CA PRO A 168 -12.82 -39.45 12.12
C PRO A 168 -12.77 -39.72 10.61
N ALA A 169 -13.88 -40.14 10.01
CA ALA A 169 -13.96 -40.40 8.56
C ALA A 169 -13.68 -39.13 7.74
N VAL A 170 -14.36 -38.02 8.06
CA VAL A 170 -14.16 -36.73 7.40
C VAL A 170 -12.73 -36.23 7.62
N GLY A 171 -12.20 -36.36 8.84
CA GLY A 171 -10.82 -35.99 9.15
C GLY A 171 -9.80 -36.76 8.29
N ILE A 172 -10.00 -38.07 8.10
CA ILE A 172 -9.14 -38.91 7.25
C ILE A 172 -9.22 -38.46 5.80
N GLU A 173 -10.42 -38.22 5.27
CA GLU A 173 -10.62 -37.71 3.91
C GLU A 173 -9.90 -36.37 3.70
N CYS A 174 -10.08 -35.40 4.60
CA CYS A 174 -9.41 -34.11 4.54
C CYS A 174 -7.88 -34.25 4.61
N PHE A 175 -7.38 -35.15 5.46
CA PHE A 175 -5.95 -35.39 5.59
C PHE A 175 -5.36 -36.03 4.34
N VAL A 176 -5.99 -37.07 3.78
CA VAL A 176 -5.56 -37.71 2.52
C VAL A 176 -5.59 -36.71 1.37
N ALA A 177 -6.68 -35.96 1.22
CA ALA A 177 -6.79 -34.93 0.19
C ALA A 177 -5.68 -33.86 0.31
N ALA A 178 -5.33 -33.47 1.54
CA ALA A 178 -4.24 -32.53 1.79
C ALA A 178 -2.86 -33.10 1.38
N LEU A 179 -2.60 -34.39 1.60
CA LEU A 179 -1.37 -35.04 1.14
C LEU A 179 -1.32 -35.10 -0.39
N GLU A 180 -2.38 -35.61 -1.02
CA GLU A 180 -2.43 -35.80 -2.47
C GLU A 180 -2.32 -34.48 -3.24
N ALA A 181 -2.99 -33.42 -2.76
CA ALA A 181 -2.91 -32.09 -3.37
C ALA A 181 -1.47 -31.56 -3.46
N GLN A 182 -0.59 -31.92 -2.53
CA GLN A 182 0.81 -31.48 -2.53
C GLN A 182 1.70 -32.27 -3.48
N THR A 183 1.23 -33.42 -3.97
CA THR A 183 1.94 -34.25 -4.96
C THR A 183 1.77 -33.74 -6.39
N VAL A 184 0.71 -32.96 -6.64
CA VAL A 184 0.42 -32.32 -7.93
C VAL A 184 1.27 -31.05 -8.06
N ARG A 185 2.48 -31.19 -8.62
CA ARG A 185 3.44 -30.08 -8.74
C ARG A 185 3.79 -29.78 -10.19
N LEU A 186 3.86 -28.48 -10.50
CA LEU A 186 4.32 -27.96 -11.78
C LEU A 186 5.75 -27.44 -11.62
N ARG A 187 6.55 -27.52 -12.68
CA ARG A 187 7.86 -26.87 -12.73
C ARG A 187 7.69 -25.38 -12.98
N LEU A 188 8.25 -24.57 -12.12
CA LEU A 188 8.26 -23.12 -12.29
C LEU A 188 9.10 -22.73 -13.52
N GLY A 189 8.54 -21.96 -14.44
CA GLY A 189 9.24 -21.40 -15.61
C GLY A 189 9.20 -19.89 -15.63
N ARG A 190 10.23 -19.25 -16.21
CA ARG A 190 10.23 -17.80 -16.42
C ARG A 190 9.81 -17.45 -17.85
N LEU A 191 8.81 -16.59 -17.98
CA LEU A 191 8.40 -16.06 -19.28
C LEU A 191 9.17 -14.78 -19.61
N PRO A 192 9.64 -14.61 -20.86
CA PRO A 192 10.26 -13.36 -21.33
C PRO A 192 9.20 -12.28 -21.62
N ILE A 193 8.23 -12.11 -20.72
CA ILE A 193 7.10 -11.18 -20.86
C ILE A 193 7.05 -10.31 -19.61
N ALA A 194 7.03 -8.99 -19.81
CA ALA A 194 6.76 -8.00 -18.78
C ALA A 194 5.30 -7.54 -18.91
N ALA A 195 4.51 -7.74 -17.86
CA ALA A 195 3.08 -7.40 -17.84
C ALA A 195 2.76 -6.22 -16.91
N GLY A 196 3.80 -5.54 -16.39
CA GLY A 196 3.63 -4.43 -15.46
C GLY A 196 3.01 -4.90 -14.15
N GLN A 197 1.85 -4.34 -13.78
CA GLN A 197 1.17 -4.69 -12.53
C GLN A 197 0.32 -5.96 -12.61
N ARG A 198 0.07 -6.50 -13.82
CA ARG A 198 -0.74 -7.71 -13.97
C ARG A 198 0.08 -8.94 -13.64
N ALA A 199 -0.34 -9.66 -12.60
CA ALA A 199 0.31 -10.89 -12.22
C ALA A 199 -0.23 -12.06 -13.04
N LEU A 200 0.51 -12.54 -14.03
CA LEU A 200 0.07 -13.61 -14.93
C LEU A 200 0.91 -14.88 -14.76
N ALA A 201 0.20 -16.01 -14.67
CA ALA A 201 0.71 -17.37 -14.78
C ALA A 201 0.14 -18.02 -16.04
N VAL A 202 0.99 -18.71 -16.81
CA VAL A 202 0.63 -19.34 -18.07
C VAL A 202 0.79 -20.85 -17.94
N LEU A 203 -0.30 -21.57 -18.16
CA LEU A 203 -0.31 -23.03 -18.21
C LEU A 203 -0.32 -23.51 -19.67
N PRO A 204 0.40 -24.58 -20.03
CA PRO A 204 0.23 -25.20 -21.33
C PRO A 204 -1.17 -25.82 -21.44
N ARG A 205 -1.82 -25.72 -22.60
CA ARG A 205 -3.14 -26.33 -22.84
C ARG A 205 -3.11 -27.84 -22.64
N ASP A 206 -2.01 -28.45 -23.07
CA ASP A 206 -1.68 -29.87 -22.94
C ASP A 206 -0.97 -30.20 -21.61
N CYS A 207 -1.25 -29.44 -20.55
CA CYS A 207 -0.66 -29.68 -19.24
C CYS A 207 -0.92 -31.11 -18.74
N ALA A 208 0.15 -31.84 -18.43
CA ALA A 208 0.12 -33.23 -18.00
C ALA A 208 -0.27 -33.38 -16.51
N THR A 209 -0.12 -32.31 -15.72
CA THR A 209 -0.28 -32.35 -14.26
C THR A 209 -1.66 -31.87 -13.82
N VAL A 210 -2.23 -30.88 -14.50
CA VAL A 210 -3.54 -30.30 -14.19
C VAL A 210 -4.31 -30.00 -15.47
N ARG A 211 -5.64 -30.06 -15.43
CA ARG A 211 -6.46 -29.60 -16.56
C ARG A 211 -6.45 -28.07 -16.59
N ALA A 212 -5.67 -27.47 -17.51
CA ALA A 212 -5.47 -26.02 -17.55
C ALA A 212 -6.80 -25.23 -17.66
N ASP A 213 -7.79 -25.75 -18.40
CA ASP A 213 -9.12 -25.13 -18.54
C ASP A 213 -9.87 -25.00 -17.21
N ASP A 214 -9.56 -25.84 -16.21
CA ASP A 214 -10.14 -25.74 -14.87
C ASP A 214 -9.69 -24.52 -14.10
N TYR A 215 -8.75 -23.74 -14.64
CA TYR A 215 -8.20 -22.53 -14.02
C TYR A 215 -8.50 -21.26 -14.81
N LEU A 216 -9.09 -21.38 -16.00
CA LEU A 216 -9.62 -20.23 -16.73
C LEU A 216 -10.79 -19.57 -15.96
N GLY A 217 -11.01 -18.30 -16.27
CA GLY A 217 -12.10 -17.49 -15.73
C GLY A 217 -11.63 -16.37 -14.80
N PRO A 218 -12.57 -15.70 -14.10
CA PRO A 218 -12.29 -14.48 -13.33
C PRO A 218 -11.54 -14.74 -12.02
N GLY A 219 -11.16 -15.98 -11.71
CA GLY A 219 -10.47 -16.33 -10.48
C GLY A 219 -8.95 -16.16 -10.60
N ARG A 220 -8.28 -16.15 -9.44
CA ARG A 220 -6.82 -16.21 -9.35
C ARG A 220 -6.38 -17.57 -8.81
N ILE A 221 -5.11 -17.88 -9.02
CA ILE A 221 -4.44 -19.04 -8.45
C ILE A 221 -3.37 -18.59 -7.46
N ASP A 222 -3.12 -19.44 -6.46
CA ASP A 222 -1.96 -19.36 -5.60
C ASP A 222 -0.94 -20.41 -6.03
N LEU A 223 0.26 -19.94 -6.35
CA LEU A 223 1.44 -20.75 -6.62
C LEU A 223 2.36 -20.68 -5.41
N ALA A 224 2.66 -21.81 -4.81
CA ALA A 224 3.44 -21.86 -3.57
C ALA A 224 4.52 -22.95 -3.59
N ALA A 225 5.66 -22.62 -2.99
CA ALA A 225 6.73 -23.56 -2.65
C ALA A 225 7.68 -22.93 -1.61
N ARG A 226 8.25 -23.76 -0.73
CA ARG A 226 9.29 -23.35 0.23
C ARG A 226 8.89 -22.13 1.07
N GLY A 227 7.64 -22.13 1.54
CA GLY A 227 7.07 -21.03 2.34
C GLY A 227 6.79 -19.74 1.58
N ARG A 228 7.12 -19.67 0.29
CA ARG A 228 6.86 -18.52 -0.59
C ARG A 228 5.61 -18.79 -1.40
N SER A 229 4.82 -17.74 -1.62
CA SER A 229 3.66 -17.82 -2.51
C SER A 229 3.52 -16.58 -3.35
N VAL A 230 2.88 -16.76 -4.50
CA VAL A 230 2.46 -15.65 -5.36
C VAL A 230 1.09 -15.95 -5.93
N ARG A 231 0.31 -14.89 -6.09
CA ARG A 231 -1.03 -14.95 -6.66
C ARG A 231 -1.02 -14.40 -8.08
N ALA A 232 -1.68 -15.09 -9.00
CA ALA A 232 -1.72 -14.72 -10.40
C ALA A 232 -3.06 -15.07 -11.07
N GLU A 233 -3.40 -14.34 -12.12
CA GLU A 233 -4.40 -14.74 -13.11
C GLU A 233 -3.82 -15.84 -14.00
N VAL A 234 -4.69 -16.67 -14.57
CA VAL A 234 -4.27 -17.77 -15.46
C VAL A 234 -4.57 -17.43 -16.91
N ALA A 235 -3.54 -17.55 -17.75
CA ALA A 235 -3.69 -17.70 -19.19
C ALA A 235 -3.27 -19.12 -19.60
N ILE A 236 -3.74 -19.54 -20.78
CA ILE A 236 -3.38 -20.82 -21.37
C ILE A 236 -2.55 -20.55 -22.62
N ALA A 237 -1.41 -21.23 -22.73
CA ALA A 237 -0.60 -21.25 -23.94
C ALA A 237 -0.98 -22.43 -24.83
N GLU A 238 -0.86 -22.25 -26.15
CA GLU A 238 -1.07 -23.33 -27.10
C GLU A 238 0.02 -24.42 -26.96
N PRO A 239 -0.28 -25.68 -27.33
CA PRO A 239 0.64 -26.80 -27.17
C PRO A 239 2.03 -26.53 -27.76
N GLY A 240 3.07 -26.97 -27.04
CA GLY A 240 4.48 -26.77 -27.44
C GLY A 240 5.07 -25.40 -27.10
N THR A 241 4.28 -24.44 -26.62
CA THR A 241 4.80 -23.13 -26.16
C THR A 241 5.55 -23.25 -24.83
N LEU A 242 5.09 -24.13 -23.94
CA LEU A 242 5.69 -24.42 -22.64
C LEU A 242 5.77 -25.94 -22.44
N PRO A 243 6.74 -26.44 -21.64
CA PRO A 243 6.76 -27.84 -21.23
C PRO A 243 5.45 -28.24 -20.55
N ALA A 244 4.90 -29.42 -20.88
CA ALA A 244 3.61 -29.90 -20.40
C ALA A 244 3.50 -30.06 -18.88
N ASP A 245 4.62 -30.09 -18.14
CA ASP A 245 4.68 -30.21 -16.68
C ASP A 245 5.01 -28.88 -15.99
N SER A 246 4.83 -27.74 -16.68
CA SER A 246 5.30 -26.44 -16.21
C SER A 246 4.23 -25.37 -16.06
N VAL A 247 4.57 -24.32 -15.31
CA VAL A 247 3.82 -23.06 -15.25
C VAL A 247 4.79 -21.90 -15.47
N GLY A 248 4.53 -21.10 -16.50
CA GLY A 248 5.32 -19.93 -16.81
C GLY A 248 4.82 -18.72 -16.03
N LEU A 249 5.71 -17.97 -15.38
CA LEU A 249 5.39 -16.70 -14.74
C LEU A 249 5.96 -15.52 -15.52
N THR A 250 5.16 -14.46 -15.65
CA THR A 250 5.66 -13.14 -16.10
C THR A 250 6.81 -12.66 -15.21
N ARG A 251 7.71 -11.86 -15.78
CA ARG A 251 8.98 -11.48 -15.15
C ARG A 251 8.80 -10.97 -13.73
N GLU A 252 7.89 -10.02 -13.54
CA GLU A 252 7.65 -9.35 -12.26
C GLU A 252 7.13 -10.32 -11.19
N VAL A 253 6.30 -11.28 -11.60
CA VAL A 253 5.70 -12.28 -10.70
C VAL A 253 6.73 -13.34 -10.31
N PHE A 254 7.54 -13.78 -11.27
CA PHE A 254 8.64 -14.71 -11.05
C PHE A 254 9.66 -14.11 -10.06
N ASP A 255 10.09 -12.88 -10.33
CA ASP A 255 11.08 -12.17 -9.51
C ASP A 255 10.53 -11.95 -8.08
N ARG A 256 9.22 -11.67 -7.92
CA ARG A 256 8.55 -11.54 -6.61
C ARG A 256 8.45 -12.86 -5.84
N LEU A 257 8.15 -13.97 -6.52
CA LEU A 257 8.15 -15.30 -5.89
C LEU A 257 9.56 -15.62 -5.37
N GLY A 258 10.59 -15.26 -6.15
CA GLY A 258 11.99 -15.30 -5.74
C GLY A 258 12.55 -16.71 -5.59
N LEU A 259 12.01 -17.66 -6.36
CA LEU A 259 12.46 -19.06 -6.38
C LEU A 259 13.22 -19.37 -7.67
N PRO A 260 14.19 -20.29 -7.66
CA PRO A 260 14.90 -20.71 -8.86
C PRO A 260 13.97 -21.31 -9.92
N GLU A 261 14.33 -21.13 -11.19
CA GLU A 261 13.62 -21.80 -12.30
C GLU A 261 13.70 -23.32 -12.17
N GLY A 262 12.63 -24.01 -12.54
CA GLY A 262 12.45 -25.44 -12.37
C GLY A 262 11.99 -25.87 -10.98
N THR A 263 11.91 -24.97 -10.00
CA THR A 263 11.41 -25.30 -8.65
C THR A 263 10.00 -25.90 -8.74
N PRO A 264 9.73 -27.07 -8.11
CA PRO A 264 8.39 -27.64 -8.07
C PRO A 264 7.45 -26.77 -7.23
N VAL A 265 6.39 -26.26 -7.85
CA VAL A 265 5.36 -25.41 -7.21
C VAL A 265 4.01 -26.11 -7.20
N VAL A 266 3.26 -25.90 -6.13
CA VAL A 266 1.87 -26.34 -6.02
C VAL A 266 0.97 -25.22 -6.49
N LEU A 267 0.01 -25.56 -7.33
CA LEU A 267 -1.00 -24.65 -7.86
C LEU A 267 -2.33 -24.95 -7.16
N THR A 268 -2.98 -23.91 -6.62
CA THR A 268 -4.32 -24.00 -6.04
C THR A 268 -5.18 -22.84 -6.52
N ARG A 269 -6.51 -23.03 -6.62
CA ARG A 269 -7.42 -21.89 -6.79
C ARG A 269 -7.41 -21.07 -5.52
N THR A 270 -7.25 -19.75 -5.65
CA THR A 270 -7.37 -18.85 -4.50
C THR A 270 -8.75 -19.00 -3.88
N PRO A 271 -8.84 -19.36 -2.59
CA PRO A 271 -10.13 -19.52 -1.92
C PRO A 271 -10.91 -18.21 -1.93
N THR A 272 -12.23 -18.31 -2.09
CA THR A 272 -13.10 -17.15 -1.92
C THR A 272 -12.94 -16.61 -0.49
N PRO A 273 -12.54 -15.34 -0.30
CA PRO A 273 -12.40 -14.78 1.04
C PRO A 273 -13.76 -14.68 1.74
N ALA A 274 -13.79 -14.91 3.06
CA ALA A 274 -14.99 -14.76 3.87
C ALA A 274 -15.55 -13.32 3.83
N SER A 275 -14.68 -12.32 3.59
CA SER A 275 -15.09 -10.91 3.46
C SER A 275 -15.87 -10.62 2.17
N ARG A 276 -15.99 -11.58 1.23
CA ARG A 276 -16.72 -11.39 -0.03
C ARG A 276 -18.19 -11.05 0.19
N THR A 277 -18.79 -11.54 1.26
CA THR A 277 -20.16 -11.18 1.65
C THR A 277 -20.28 -9.68 1.94
N ALA A 278 -19.32 -9.11 2.68
CA ALA A 278 -19.25 -7.68 2.97
C ALA A 278 -18.95 -6.87 1.69
N LEU A 279 -17.99 -7.30 0.86
CA LEU A 279 -17.72 -6.66 -0.42
C LEU A 279 -18.99 -6.59 -1.30
N ARG A 280 -19.74 -7.70 -1.41
CA ARG A 280 -21.00 -7.74 -2.15
C ARG A 280 -22.11 -6.91 -1.50
N LYS A 281 -22.18 -6.85 -0.18
CA LYS A 281 -23.09 -5.96 0.56
C LYS A 281 -22.85 -4.50 0.14
N LYS A 282 -21.60 -4.06 0.07
CA LYS A 282 -21.27 -2.71 -0.39
C LYS A 282 -21.61 -2.47 -1.87
N ILE A 283 -21.30 -3.43 -2.74
CA ILE A 283 -21.67 -3.36 -4.17
C ILE A 283 -23.18 -3.18 -4.38
N ARG A 284 -24.01 -3.77 -3.50
CA ARG A 284 -25.47 -3.63 -3.52
C ARG A 284 -25.99 -2.36 -2.84
N GLY A 285 -25.11 -1.45 -2.41
CA GLY A 285 -25.47 -0.18 -1.76
C GLY A 285 -25.62 -0.25 -0.25
N GLY A 286 -25.27 -1.37 0.40
CA GLY A 286 -25.24 -1.46 1.86
C GLY A 286 -24.03 -0.74 2.47
N THR A 287 -24.10 -0.45 3.77
CA THR A 287 -23.00 0.18 4.54
C THR A 287 -22.12 -0.89 5.19
N LEU A 288 -20.83 -0.59 5.37
CA LEU A 288 -19.88 -1.49 6.06
C LEU A 288 -19.37 -0.87 7.36
N ASP A 289 -19.19 -1.72 8.38
CA ASP A 289 -18.52 -1.32 9.62
C ASP A 289 -16.97 -1.40 9.50
N GLU A 290 -16.27 -0.96 10.55
CA GLU A 290 -14.80 -0.96 10.60
C GLU A 290 -14.19 -2.38 10.46
N ALA A 291 -14.83 -3.41 11.02
CA ALA A 291 -14.34 -4.79 10.95
C ALA A 291 -14.58 -5.43 9.58
N GLU A 292 -15.69 -5.09 8.93
CA GLU A 292 -15.99 -5.42 7.54
C GLU A 292 -14.97 -4.74 6.61
N TYR A 293 -14.74 -3.43 6.74
CA TYR A 293 -13.71 -2.72 5.96
C TYR A 293 -12.32 -3.29 6.21
N ALA A 294 -11.93 -3.60 7.45
CA ALA A 294 -10.62 -4.18 7.75
C ALA A 294 -10.38 -5.48 6.99
N ARG A 295 -11.38 -6.37 6.97
CA ARG A 295 -11.30 -7.65 6.24
C ARG A 295 -11.31 -7.46 4.72
N VAL A 296 -12.22 -6.63 4.20
CA VAL A 296 -12.34 -6.37 2.75
C VAL A 296 -11.07 -5.74 2.21
N VAL A 297 -10.58 -4.67 2.85
CA VAL A 297 -9.37 -3.96 2.43
C VAL A 297 -8.13 -4.85 2.56
N GLY A 298 -8.03 -5.64 3.64
CA GLY A 298 -6.95 -6.61 3.79
C GLY A 298 -6.93 -7.64 2.65
N ASP A 299 -8.08 -8.22 2.33
CA ASP A 299 -8.20 -9.19 1.24
C ASP A 299 -7.96 -8.57 -0.15
N ILE A 300 -8.26 -7.27 -0.34
CA ILE A 300 -7.88 -6.49 -1.54
C ILE A 300 -6.37 -6.32 -1.64
N VAL A 301 -5.72 -5.91 -0.55
CA VAL A 301 -4.24 -5.72 -0.50
C VAL A 301 -3.52 -7.04 -0.74
N GLU A 302 -4.04 -8.15 -0.23
CA GLU A 302 -3.52 -9.48 -0.48
C GLU A 302 -3.87 -10.01 -1.89
N GLY A 303 -4.69 -9.29 -2.66
CA GLY A 303 -5.07 -9.67 -4.03
C GLY A 303 -6.00 -10.88 -4.11
N ARG A 304 -6.79 -11.17 -3.07
CA ARG A 304 -7.75 -12.30 -3.03
C ARG A 304 -8.99 -12.10 -3.88
N TYR A 305 -9.23 -10.86 -4.33
CA TYR A 305 -10.33 -10.52 -5.20
C TYR A 305 -9.90 -10.42 -6.67
N PRO A 306 -10.78 -10.80 -7.61
CA PRO A 306 -10.67 -10.39 -9.00
C PRO A 306 -10.75 -8.86 -9.13
N ASP A 307 -10.02 -8.28 -10.07
CA ASP A 307 -10.00 -6.83 -10.31
C ASP A 307 -11.40 -6.27 -10.62
N SER A 308 -12.27 -7.07 -11.25
CA SER A 308 -13.66 -6.71 -11.53
C SER A 308 -14.51 -6.56 -10.26
N GLU A 309 -14.31 -7.40 -9.24
CA GLU A 309 -15.01 -7.27 -7.96
C GLU A 309 -14.48 -6.07 -7.17
N VAL A 310 -13.17 -5.82 -7.21
CA VAL A 310 -12.57 -4.61 -6.62
C VAL A 310 -13.14 -3.36 -7.30
N ALA A 311 -13.13 -3.31 -8.64
CA ALA A 311 -13.70 -2.19 -9.39
C ALA A 311 -15.18 -1.94 -9.05
N GLY A 312 -15.99 -3.00 -8.97
CA GLY A 312 -17.39 -2.89 -8.54
C GLY A 312 -17.53 -2.29 -7.14
N PHE A 313 -16.69 -2.73 -6.19
CA PHE A 313 -16.65 -2.17 -4.84
C PHE A 313 -16.26 -0.68 -4.84
N LEU A 314 -15.28 -0.29 -5.65
CA LEU A 314 -14.82 1.10 -5.74
C LEU A 314 -15.83 2.05 -6.37
N VAL A 315 -16.51 1.60 -7.43
CA VAL A 315 -17.61 2.36 -8.02
C VAL A 315 -18.75 2.54 -7.01
N ALA A 316 -19.07 1.51 -6.23
CA ALA A 316 -20.09 1.61 -5.19
C ALA A 316 -19.68 2.55 -4.05
N ALA A 317 -18.43 2.47 -3.59
CA ALA A 317 -17.91 3.36 -2.55
C ALA A 317 -17.76 4.82 -3.04
N ASP A 318 -17.42 5.04 -4.30
CA ASP A 318 -17.35 6.38 -4.89
C ASP A 318 -18.72 7.08 -4.86
N ARG A 319 -19.80 6.34 -5.12
CA ARG A 319 -21.18 6.84 -5.16
C ARG A 319 -21.87 6.98 -3.81
N GLY A 320 -21.47 6.19 -2.81
CA GLY A 320 -22.21 6.13 -1.55
C GLY A 320 -21.32 5.68 -0.40
N LEU A 321 -20.69 6.63 0.27
CA LEU A 321 -20.10 6.47 1.61
C LEU A 321 -20.85 7.39 2.56
N ASP A 322 -21.28 6.89 3.71
CA ASP A 322 -21.70 7.75 4.82
C ASP A 322 -20.51 8.20 5.69
N ASP A 323 -20.76 9.08 6.67
CA ASP A 323 -19.70 9.62 7.53
C ASP A 323 -19.00 8.55 8.38
N ASP A 324 -19.74 7.55 8.86
CA ASP A 324 -19.20 6.49 9.72
C ASP A 324 -18.34 5.52 8.90
N GLU A 325 -18.74 5.24 7.66
CA GLU A 325 -17.93 4.49 6.70
C GLU A 325 -16.64 5.22 6.32
N VAL A 326 -16.68 6.55 6.13
CA VAL A 326 -15.46 7.33 5.86
C VAL A 326 -14.50 7.25 7.05
N LEU A 327 -14.99 7.35 8.28
CA LEU A 327 -14.18 7.20 9.48
C LEU A 327 -13.60 5.78 9.60
N ALA A 328 -14.44 4.76 9.44
CA ALA A 328 -14.02 3.36 9.47
C ALA A 328 -12.92 3.08 8.43
N LEU A 329 -13.12 3.53 7.19
CA LEU A 329 -12.16 3.40 6.12
C LEU A 329 -10.85 4.14 6.44
N ALA A 330 -10.92 5.36 6.98
CA ALA A 330 -9.74 6.13 7.35
C ALA A 330 -8.88 5.40 8.41
N LYS A 331 -9.52 4.83 9.43
CA LYS A 331 -8.87 4.03 10.47
C LYS A 331 -8.23 2.77 9.90
N VAL A 332 -8.96 2.03 9.06
CA VAL A 332 -8.45 0.81 8.43
C VAL A 332 -7.26 1.11 7.53
N ARG A 333 -7.35 2.16 6.69
CA ARG A 333 -6.26 2.59 5.81
C ARG A 333 -5.00 2.95 6.58
N ALA A 334 -5.14 3.64 7.72
CA ALA A 334 -3.99 4.00 8.56
C ALA A 334 -3.21 2.79 9.10
N ARG A 335 -3.83 1.60 9.20
CA ARG A 335 -3.15 0.36 9.64
C ARG A 335 -2.18 -0.20 8.58
N PHE A 336 -2.34 0.17 7.32
CA PHE A 336 -1.50 -0.30 6.21
C PHE A 336 -0.31 0.63 5.92
N ALA A 337 -0.08 1.64 6.76
CA ALA A 337 1.05 2.54 6.65
C ALA A 337 1.84 2.56 7.97
N SER A 338 3.17 2.56 7.87
CA SER A 338 4.03 2.72 9.04
C SER A 338 3.94 4.16 9.55
N ARG A 339 3.58 4.33 10.82
CA ARG A 339 3.48 5.65 11.45
C ARG A 339 4.85 6.14 11.93
N ILE A 340 5.22 7.37 11.59
CA ILE A 340 6.37 8.05 12.21
C ILE A 340 5.93 8.60 13.57
N ALA A 341 6.69 8.29 14.61
CA ALA A 341 6.49 8.83 15.95
C ALA A 341 7.51 9.93 16.22
N TRP A 342 7.04 11.16 16.41
CA TRP A 342 7.89 12.34 16.64
C TRP A 342 8.16 12.63 18.11
N GLY A 343 7.37 12.06 19.03
CA GLY A 343 7.53 12.31 20.47
C GLY A 343 7.16 13.74 20.92
N GLU A 344 6.52 14.51 20.05
CA GLU A 344 6.12 15.90 20.30
C GLU A 344 4.59 16.03 20.39
N PRO A 345 4.06 16.95 21.23
CA PRO A 345 2.62 17.14 21.35
C PRO A 345 2.00 17.76 20.09
N ILE A 346 2.74 18.65 19.41
CA ILE A 346 2.27 19.37 18.24
C ILE A 346 3.20 19.06 17.06
N VAL A 347 2.67 18.29 16.12
CA VAL A 347 3.26 18.06 14.79
C VAL A 347 2.24 18.55 13.78
N ALA A 348 2.56 19.66 13.12
CA ALA A 348 1.68 20.33 12.19
C ALA A 348 1.73 19.69 10.79
N ASP A 349 0.63 19.75 10.06
CA ASP A 349 0.59 19.52 8.62
C ASP A 349 -0.47 20.46 7.99
N LYS A 350 -0.33 20.72 6.69
CA LYS A 350 -1.32 21.44 5.89
C LYS A 350 -1.66 20.63 4.65
N HIS A 351 -2.92 20.27 4.46
CA HIS A 351 -3.37 19.70 3.19
C HIS A 351 -4.19 20.70 2.38
N SER A 352 -4.31 20.46 1.07
CA SER A 352 -5.28 21.15 0.22
C SER A 352 -5.96 20.12 -0.65
N MET A 353 -7.28 20.24 -0.84
CA MET A 353 -8.01 19.42 -1.80
C MET A 353 -7.55 19.66 -3.25
N GLY A 354 -6.78 20.73 -3.48
CA GLY A 354 -6.14 21.03 -4.75
C GLY A 354 -7.13 21.53 -5.80
N GLY A 355 -6.75 21.40 -7.07
CA GLY A 355 -7.55 21.84 -8.21
C GLY A 355 -7.35 23.30 -8.61
N ILE A 356 -6.61 24.09 -7.83
CA ILE A 356 -6.28 25.49 -8.15
C ILE A 356 -4.83 25.59 -8.62
N PRO A 357 -4.55 26.04 -9.86
CA PRO A 357 -3.20 26.25 -10.37
C PRO A 357 -2.42 27.32 -9.60
N GLY A 358 -1.09 27.22 -9.62
CA GLY A 358 -0.18 28.21 -9.03
C GLY A 358 -0.11 28.23 -7.49
N SER A 359 -1.00 27.49 -6.82
CA SER A 359 -1.03 27.44 -5.36
C SER A 359 0.16 26.67 -4.78
N ARG A 360 1.21 27.41 -4.38
CA ARG A 360 2.35 26.92 -3.58
C ARG A 360 2.37 27.40 -2.15
N VAL A 361 1.18 27.63 -1.59
CA VAL A 361 0.97 27.95 -0.18
C VAL A 361 1.84 27.08 0.73
N THR A 362 1.86 25.76 0.49
CA THR A 362 2.64 24.80 1.28
C THR A 362 4.14 25.13 1.34
N MET A 363 4.76 25.55 0.25
CA MET A 363 6.22 25.79 0.20
C MET A 363 6.64 27.08 0.90
N VAL A 364 5.73 28.02 1.12
CA VAL A 364 5.97 29.22 1.95
C VAL A 364 5.55 28.94 3.40
N LEU A 365 4.47 28.20 3.62
CA LEU A 365 3.92 27.90 4.94
C LEU A 365 4.86 27.00 5.77
N VAL A 366 5.39 25.93 5.17
CA VAL A 366 6.31 25.00 5.85
C VAL A 366 7.50 25.73 6.48
N PRO A 367 8.25 26.61 5.77
CA PRO A 367 9.34 27.34 6.38
C PRO A 367 8.91 28.35 7.45
N ILE A 368 7.73 28.96 7.38
CA ILE A 368 7.21 29.82 8.47
C ILE A 368 7.02 29.00 9.74
N VAL A 369 6.35 27.84 9.63
CA VAL A 369 6.09 26.95 10.77
C VAL A 369 7.39 26.41 11.36
N ALA A 370 8.32 26.00 10.50
CA ALA A 370 9.65 25.53 10.90
C ALA A 370 10.49 26.64 11.56
N ALA A 371 10.42 27.88 11.06
CA ALA A 371 11.10 29.03 11.65
C ALA A 371 10.51 29.45 13.00
N HIS A 372 9.21 29.22 13.21
CA HIS A 372 8.59 29.38 14.53
C HIS A 372 9.08 28.31 15.52
N GLY A 373 9.32 27.08 15.04
CA GLY A 373 9.91 25.98 15.82
C GLY A 373 9.05 24.72 15.89
N LEU A 374 7.85 24.71 15.31
CA LEU A 374 7.00 23.51 15.27
C LEU A 374 7.48 22.54 14.18
N ALA A 375 7.34 21.24 14.44
CA ALA A 375 7.62 20.21 13.45
C ALA A 375 6.52 20.17 12.38
N ILE A 376 6.91 20.18 11.10
CA ILE A 376 6.00 20.07 9.95
C ILE A 376 6.53 19.11 8.86
N PRO A 377 6.38 17.79 9.04
CA PRO A 377 6.90 16.76 8.14
C PRO A 377 6.03 16.60 6.88
N LYS A 378 5.99 17.63 6.02
CA LYS A 378 4.99 17.71 4.95
C LYS A 378 5.27 16.70 3.83
N THR A 379 4.25 15.88 3.55
CA THR A 379 4.24 14.93 2.43
C THR A 379 3.26 15.39 1.34
N SER A 380 3.70 15.45 0.09
CA SER A 380 2.95 15.99 -1.05
C SER A 380 2.94 15.01 -2.23
N SER A 381 1.86 15.02 -3.02
CA SER A 381 1.85 14.32 -4.31
C SER A 381 2.51 15.16 -5.40
N ARG A 382 2.89 14.51 -6.49
CA ARG A 382 3.15 15.16 -7.78
C ARG A 382 1.83 15.54 -8.45
N ALA A 383 1.91 16.38 -9.47
CA ALA A 383 0.80 16.64 -10.36
C ALA A 383 0.23 15.33 -10.93
N ILE A 384 -1.10 15.25 -10.99
CA ILE A 384 -1.82 14.21 -11.73
C ILE A 384 -2.44 14.86 -12.97
N THR A 385 -3.28 15.87 -12.76
CA THR A 385 -3.93 16.65 -13.83
C THR A 385 -3.52 18.11 -13.83
N SER A 386 -2.80 18.61 -12.82
CA SER A 386 -2.33 20.00 -12.74
C SER A 386 -1.04 20.22 -13.56
N ALA A 387 -0.71 21.50 -13.83
CA ALA A 387 0.54 21.88 -14.49
C ALA A 387 1.78 21.62 -13.61
N ALA A 388 1.61 21.60 -12.29
CA ALA A 388 2.62 21.14 -11.33
C ALA A 388 1.99 20.76 -9.98
N GLY A 389 2.65 19.86 -9.25
CA GLY A 389 2.36 19.57 -7.85
C GLY A 389 3.39 20.23 -6.92
N THR A 390 3.11 20.27 -5.61
CA THR A 390 4.05 20.82 -4.62
C THR A 390 5.38 20.06 -4.63
N ALA A 391 5.35 18.73 -4.80
CA ALA A 391 6.58 17.95 -4.93
C ALA A 391 7.35 18.30 -6.21
N ASP A 392 6.66 18.61 -7.31
CA ASP A 392 7.31 18.99 -8.58
C ASP A 392 8.02 20.33 -8.48
N ALA A 393 7.41 21.31 -7.78
CA ALA A 393 8.03 22.61 -7.53
C ALA A 393 9.19 22.51 -6.52
N MET A 394 9.03 21.76 -5.43
CA MET A 394 10.15 21.54 -4.47
C MET A 394 11.33 20.83 -5.13
N GLU A 395 11.07 19.92 -6.08
CA GLU A 395 12.11 19.21 -6.82
C GLU A 395 13.01 20.13 -7.67
N THR A 396 12.54 21.34 -7.99
CA THR A 396 13.37 22.35 -8.64
C THR A 396 14.45 22.93 -7.74
N LEU A 397 14.36 22.71 -6.42
CA LEU A 397 15.27 23.26 -5.41
C LEU A 397 16.00 22.17 -4.61
N ALA A 398 15.36 21.02 -4.37
CA ALA A 398 15.91 19.95 -3.54
C ALA A 398 15.42 18.55 -3.95
N ARG A 399 16.04 17.50 -3.43
CA ARG A 399 15.50 16.13 -3.53
C ARG A 399 14.16 16.03 -2.80
N VAL A 400 13.20 15.34 -3.42
CA VAL A 400 11.86 15.09 -2.85
C VAL A 400 11.57 13.61 -2.62
N ASP A 401 12.32 12.71 -3.25
CA ASP A 401 12.20 11.26 -3.04
C ASP A 401 12.94 10.84 -1.77
N LEU A 402 12.25 10.96 -0.64
CA LEU A 402 12.77 10.68 0.70
C LEU A 402 12.06 9.46 1.28
N ASP A 403 12.81 8.59 1.96
CA ASP A 403 12.24 7.54 2.81
C ASP A 403 11.97 8.04 4.24
N ALA A 404 11.47 7.16 5.11
CA ALA A 404 11.09 7.53 6.47
C ALA A 404 12.29 8.01 7.32
N ASP A 405 13.47 7.44 7.11
CA ASP A 405 14.68 7.82 7.86
C ASP A 405 15.23 9.16 7.38
N ASP A 406 15.20 9.40 6.06
CA ASP A 406 15.48 10.71 5.48
C ASP A 406 14.56 11.79 6.08
N VAL A 407 13.25 11.53 6.14
CA VAL A 407 12.28 12.50 6.68
C VAL A 407 12.54 12.79 8.15
N ARG A 408 12.82 11.77 8.97
CA ARG A 408 13.19 11.97 10.39
C ARG A 408 14.39 12.89 10.52
N ARG A 409 15.49 12.56 9.83
CA ARG A 409 16.73 13.34 9.84
C ARG A 409 16.50 14.79 9.41
N VAL A 410 15.75 15.01 8.33
CA VAL A 410 15.47 16.36 7.82
C VAL A 410 14.68 17.18 8.83
N VAL A 411 13.64 16.61 9.43
CA VAL A 411 12.77 17.32 10.37
C VAL A 411 13.48 17.57 11.70
N GLU A 412 14.33 16.65 12.16
CA GLU A 412 15.21 16.87 13.33
C GLU A 412 16.16 18.06 13.10
N GLN A 413 16.70 18.20 11.90
CA GLN A 413 17.66 19.26 11.55
C GLN A 413 17.01 20.61 11.23
N ALA A 414 15.86 20.60 10.55
CA ALA A 414 15.28 21.79 9.93
C ALA A 414 13.85 22.08 10.37
N ARG A 415 13.25 21.26 11.25
CA ARG A 415 11.85 21.33 11.74
C ARG A 415 10.77 21.21 10.67
N GLY A 416 11.13 21.03 9.41
CA GLY A 416 10.18 20.83 8.32
C GLY A 416 10.79 20.09 7.15
N CYS A 417 9.94 19.50 6.32
CA CYS A 417 10.31 18.95 5.02
C CYS A 417 9.17 19.10 4.03
N VAL A 418 9.44 18.99 2.73
CA VAL A 418 8.47 18.82 1.65
C VAL A 418 8.91 17.60 0.84
N ALA A 419 8.40 16.43 1.21
CA ALA A 419 8.72 15.14 0.60
C ALA A 419 7.61 14.70 -0.39
N TRP A 420 7.97 13.89 -1.38
CA TRP A 420 7.01 13.20 -2.23
C TRP A 420 6.44 11.97 -1.53
N ASN A 421 5.13 11.77 -1.62
CA ASN A 421 4.44 10.65 -0.96
C ASN A 421 4.90 9.25 -1.42
N GLY A 422 5.51 9.12 -2.61
CA GLY A 422 5.78 7.85 -3.28
C GLY A 422 6.58 6.86 -2.46
N ARG A 423 7.80 7.22 -2.05
CA ARG A 423 8.67 6.31 -1.27
C ARG A 423 8.35 6.27 0.22
N LEU A 424 7.58 7.24 0.71
CA LEU A 424 7.36 7.47 2.14
C LEU A 424 6.08 6.81 2.66
N ASN A 425 4.92 7.16 2.09
CA ASN A 425 3.59 6.82 2.62
C ASN A 425 2.66 6.23 1.54
N HIS A 426 3.21 5.83 0.39
CA HIS A 426 2.44 5.14 -0.65
C HIS A 426 2.23 3.70 -0.23
N SER A 427 0.98 3.35 0.07
CA SER A 427 0.64 2.00 0.52
C SER A 427 0.39 1.07 -0.66
N THR A 428 0.55 -0.24 -0.46
CA THR A 428 0.10 -1.27 -1.41
C THR A 428 -1.37 -1.12 -1.76
N LEU A 429 -2.17 -0.64 -0.81
CA LEU A 429 -3.55 -0.26 -1.05
C LEU A 429 -3.66 0.88 -2.06
N ASP A 430 -2.88 1.94 -1.95
CA ASP A 430 -2.90 3.03 -2.93
C ASP A 430 -2.52 2.54 -4.34
N ASP A 431 -1.58 1.61 -4.49
CA ASP A 431 -1.25 1.00 -5.79
C ASP A 431 -2.45 0.31 -6.43
N VAL A 432 -3.03 -0.66 -5.72
CA VAL A 432 -4.18 -1.46 -6.19
C VAL A 432 -5.35 -0.55 -6.56
N MET A 433 -5.61 0.44 -5.70
CA MET A 433 -6.74 1.35 -5.86
C MET A 433 -6.53 2.34 -7.00
N ASN A 434 -5.35 2.92 -7.15
CA ASN A 434 -5.06 3.90 -8.19
C ASN A 434 -5.08 3.27 -9.59
N ALA A 435 -4.68 2.00 -9.72
CA ALA A 435 -4.75 1.26 -10.97
C ALA A 435 -6.19 1.14 -11.51
N ILE A 436 -7.19 1.16 -10.62
CA ILE A 436 -8.61 1.02 -10.97
C ILE A 436 -9.34 2.37 -11.00
N THR A 437 -9.12 3.23 -10.00
CA THR A 437 -9.84 4.50 -9.85
C THR A 437 -9.49 5.52 -10.92
N ARG A 438 -8.20 5.62 -11.32
CA ARG A 438 -7.76 6.64 -12.29
C ARG A 438 -8.33 6.42 -13.69
N PRO A 439 -8.29 5.21 -14.29
CA PRO A 439 -8.89 4.99 -15.61
C PRO A 439 -10.41 5.20 -15.62
N LEU A 440 -11.08 4.98 -14.48
CA LEU A 440 -12.52 5.15 -14.33
C LEU A 440 -12.93 6.59 -13.97
N GLY A 441 -11.97 7.49 -13.68
CA GLY A 441 -12.27 8.86 -13.26
C GLY A 441 -13.03 8.96 -11.94
N LEU A 442 -12.81 8.03 -11.00
CA LEU A 442 -13.46 8.03 -9.69
C LEU A 442 -12.80 9.09 -8.78
N GLU A 443 -13.56 10.14 -8.44
CA GLU A 443 -13.05 11.33 -7.75
C GLU A 443 -13.85 11.72 -6.49
N SER A 444 -14.49 10.76 -5.80
CA SER A 444 -15.25 11.04 -4.56
C SER A 444 -14.45 11.85 -3.54
N THR A 445 -15.03 13.00 -3.13
CA THR A 445 -14.48 13.87 -2.09
C THR A 445 -14.47 13.16 -0.73
N ARG A 446 -15.50 12.35 -0.44
CA ARG A 446 -15.59 11.53 0.79
C ARG A 446 -14.48 10.48 0.85
N TRP A 447 -14.22 9.75 -0.24
CA TRP A 447 -13.08 8.83 -0.30
C TRP A 447 -11.74 9.56 -0.07
N SER A 448 -11.63 10.77 -0.59
CA SER A 448 -10.45 11.61 -0.42
C SER A 448 -10.19 11.99 1.02
N VAL A 449 -11.23 12.25 1.84
CA VAL A 449 -11.08 12.51 3.28
C VAL A 449 -10.35 11.35 3.96
N ALA A 450 -10.83 10.11 3.77
CA ALA A 450 -10.21 8.93 4.35
C ALA A 450 -8.76 8.72 3.86
N SER A 451 -8.52 8.92 2.56
CA SER A 451 -7.19 8.82 1.96
C SER A 451 -6.21 9.88 2.48
N ILE A 452 -6.65 11.12 2.64
CA ILE A 452 -5.83 12.24 3.10
C ILE A 452 -5.47 12.06 4.57
N LEU A 453 -6.45 11.87 5.44
CA LEU A 453 -6.22 11.83 6.89
C LEU A 453 -5.43 10.59 7.31
N SER A 454 -5.63 9.43 6.66
CA SER A 454 -4.80 8.24 6.93
C SER A 454 -3.32 8.49 6.62
N LYS A 455 -3.00 9.21 5.54
CA LYS A 455 -1.62 9.60 5.20
C LYS A 455 -1.03 10.64 6.14
N LYS A 456 -1.85 11.58 6.62
CA LYS A 456 -1.44 12.58 7.63
C LYS A 456 -1.09 11.91 8.95
N LEU A 457 -1.92 10.97 9.38
CA LEU A 457 -1.67 10.16 10.57
C LEU A 457 -0.39 9.31 10.42
N ALA A 458 -0.16 8.69 9.25
CA ALA A 458 1.05 7.92 8.97
C ALA A 458 2.33 8.79 9.01
N ALA A 459 2.28 10.01 8.49
CA ALA A 459 3.37 10.98 8.63
C ALA A 459 3.61 11.45 10.07
N GLY A 460 2.77 11.04 11.03
CA GLY A 460 2.91 11.38 12.44
C GLY A 460 2.32 12.72 12.84
N ALA A 461 1.54 13.36 11.97
CA ALA A 461 0.88 14.63 12.29
C ALA A 461 -0.07 14.46 13.50
N THR A 462 -0.17 15.49 14.32
CA THR A 462 -1.16 15.58 15.41
C THR A 462 -2.18 16.69 15.13
N HIS A 463 -1.77 17.73 14.40
CA HIS A 463 -2.63 18.86 14.03
C HIS A 463 -2.57 19.10 12.52
N VAL A 464 -3.72 19.24 11.86
CA VAL A 464 -3.81 19.36 10.39
C VAL A 464 -4.77 20.47 9.99
N VAL A 465 -4.30 21.43 9.21
CA VAL A 465 -5.19 22.38 8.54
C VAL A 465 -5.48 21.88 7.12
N VAL A 466 -6.75 21.90 6.72
CA VAL A 466 -7.18 21.46 5.38
C VAL A 466 -7.77 22.63 4.61
N ASP A 467 -7.13 22.98 3.50
CA ASP A 467 -7.60 23.99 2.56
C ASP A 467 -8.62 23.38 1.58
N LEU A 468 -9.83 23.95 1.52
CA LEU A 468 -10.95 23.51 0.69
C LEU A 468 -11.34 24.59 -0.33
N PRO A 469 -10.58 24.75 -1.43
CA PRO A 469 -10.94 25.70 -2.48
C PRO A 469 -12.28 25.33 -3.12
N TYR A 470 -13.22 26.27 -3.15
CA TYR A 470 -14.49 26.11 -3.85
C TYR A 470 -14.62 27.12 -5.00
N GLY A 471 -15.34 26.73 -6.04
CA GLY A 471 -15.55 27.57 -7.20
C GLY A 471 -16.12 26.77 -8.37
N PRO A 472 -16.57 27.45 -9.44
CA PRO A 472 -17.22 26.79 -10.58
C PRO A 472 -16.31 25.73 -11.23
N ARG A 473 -15.01 26.03 -11.31
CA ARG A 473 -13.99 25.16 -11.89
C ARG A 473 -13.23 24.33 -10.86
N ALA A 474 -13.29 24.68 -9.57
CA ALA A 474 -12.64 23.91 -8.51
C ALA A 474 -13.26 22.51 -8.37
N ARG A 475 -12.59 21.62 -7.63
CA ARG A 475 -13.10 20.28 -7.33
C ARG A 475 -14.38 20.34 -6.49
N ILE A 476 -14.45 21.31 -5.57
CA ILE A 476 -15.62 21.59 -4.74
C ILE A 476 -16.40 22.73 -5.39
N LYS A 477 -17.68 22.55 -5.68
CA LYS A 477 -18.42 23.47 -6.57
C LYS A 477 -19.04 24.65 -5.84
N SER A 478 -19.30 24.52 -4.54
CA SER A 478 -19.98 25.53 -3.76
C SER A 478 -19.44 25.63 -2.33
N LEU A 479 -19.68 26.79 -1.69
CA LEU A 479 -19.39 27.00 -0.28
C LEU A 479 -20.16 26.03 0.63
N VAL A 480 -21.40 25.65 0.25
CA VAL A 480 -22.21 24.69 1.00
C VAL A 480 -21.56 23.31 0.99
N GLU A 481 -21.10 22.85 -0.17
CA GLU A 481 -20.37 21.59 -0.30
C GLU A 481 -19.05 21.63 0.48
N ALA A 482 -18.29 22.73 0.38
CA ALA A 482 -17.04 22.91 1.12
C ALA A 482 -17.25 22.87 2.64
N THR A 483 -18.30 23.52 3.13
CA THR A 483 -18.65 23.55 4.56
C THR A 483 -19.08 22.17 5.06
N THR A 484 -19.81 21.41 4.24
CA THR A 484 -20.21 20.03 4.57
C THR A 484 -18.98 19.13 4.65
N LEU A 485 -18.07 19.26 3.68
CA LEU A 485 -16.82 18.50 3.64
C LEU A 485 -15.88 18.89 4.80
N ALA A 486 -15.86 20.15 5.20
CA ALA A 486 -15.10 20.63 6.35
C ALA A 486 -15.49 19.89 7.63
N ARG A 487 -16.79 19.84 7.93
CA ARG A 487 -17.33 19.10 9.09
C ARG A 487 -16.97 17.62 9.04
N LEU A 488 -16.98 17.02 7.85
CA LEU A 488 -16.57 15.62 7.68
C LEU A 488 -15.07 15.42 7.97
N PHE A 489 -14.20 16.30 7.48
CA PHE A 489 -12.77 16.27 7.80
C PHE A 489 -12.52 16.36 9.31
N GLU A 490 -13.22 17.26 9.99
CA GLU A 490 -13.10 17.48 11.43
C GLU A 490 -13.61 16.28 12.23
N ARG A 491 -14.77 15.73 11.87
CA ARG A 491 -15.34 14.50 12.48
C ARG A 491 -14.40 13.31 12.33
N VAL A 492 -13.91 13.07 11.12
CA VAL A 492 -13.00 11.94 10.84
C VAL A 492 -11.64 12.16 11.52
N GLY A 493 -11.14 13.39 11.50
CA GLY A 493 -9.93 13.80 12.21
C GLY A 493 -10.01 13.48 13.71
N ALA A 494 -11.07 13.94 14.37
CA ALA A 494 -11.30 13.65 15.78
C ALA A 494 -11.38 12.14 16.05
N GLY A 495 -12.06 11.37 15.18
CA GLY A 495 -12.13 9.91 15.28
C GLY A 495 -10.81 9.17 15.05
N LEU A 496 -9.80 9.83 14.46
CA LEU A 496 -8.43 9.35 14.31
C LEU A 496 -7.48 9.87 15.40
N GLY A 497 -7.96 10.73 16.30
CA GLY A 497 -7.12 11.41 17.30
C GLY A 497 -6.28 12.55 16.73
N LEU A 498 -6.72 13.18 15.64
CA LEU A 498 -6.11 14.36 15.03
C LEU A 498 -6.92 15.62 15.36
N ALA A 499 -6.25 16.71 15.70
CA ALA A 499 -6.85 18.03 15.70
C ALA A 499 -6.89 18.56 14.26
N VAL A 500 -8.07 18.60 13.66
CA VAL A 500 -8.24 19.05 12.27
C VAL A 500 -9.03 20.35 12.24
N GLU A 501 -8.55 21.33 11.47
CA GLU A 501 -9.32 22.53 11.10
C GLU A 501 -9.45 22.56 9.58
N ALA A 502 -10.67 22.47 9.04
CA ALA A 502 -10.91 22.46 7.60
C ALA A 502 -11.56 23.78 7.16
N VAL A 503 -10.94 24.46 6.19
CA VAL A 503 -11.24 25.86 5.86
C VAL A 503 -11.66 25.97 4.39
N PRO A 504 -12.95 26.29 4.12
CA PRO A 504 -13.40 26.74 2.81
C PRO A 504 -12.63 27.99 2.36
N THR A 505 -12.12 27.99 1.13
CA THR A 505 -11.43 29.15 0.55
C THR A 505 -11.88 29.41 -0.88
N ASP A 506 -11.70 30.64 -1.34
CA ASP A 506 -11.96 30.98 -2.74
C ASP A 506 -10.98 30.24 -3.67
N GLY A 507 -11.54 29.64 -4.71
CA GLY A 507 -10.86 28.90 -5.78
C GLY A 507 -11.34 29.30 -7.17
N THR A 508 -11.82 30.53 -7.34
CA THR A 508 -12.32 31.05 -8.62
C THR A 508 -11.23 31.33 -9.65
N ALA A 509 -10.06 31.78 -9.19
CA ALA A 509 -8.90 32.15 -10.01
C ALA A 509 -7.62 31.35 -9.63
N PRO A 510 -6.60 31.30 -10.51
CA PRO A 510 -5.26 30.85 -10.15
C PRO A 510 -4.69 31.66 -8.99
N ILE A 511 -3.77 31.06 -8.24
CA ILE A 511 -3.03 31.75 -7.16
C ILE A 511 -1.61 32.02 -7.63
N GLY A 512 -1.11 33.23 -7.42
CA GLY A 512 0.23 33.61 -7.83
C GLY A 512 0.33 34.03 -9.30
N ARG A 513 1.56 34.27 -9.76
CA ARG A 513 1.88 34.64 -11.15
C ARG A 513 2.37 33.45 -11.96
N GLY A 514 3.11 32.55 -11.34
CA GLY A 514 3.70 31.37 -11.96
C GLY A 514 2.76 30.18 -11.99
N ILE A 515 2.69 29.48 -13.12
CA ILE A 515 2.05 28.16 -13.24
C ILE A 515 3.06 27.23 -13.90
N GLY A 516 3.43 26.15 -13.21
CA GLY A 516 4.52 25.24 -13.62
C GLY A 516 5.69 25.25 -12.62
N PRO A 517 6.52 24.20 -12.58
CA PRO A 517 7.41 23.92 -11.44
C PRO A 517 8.38 25.06 -11.08
N ALA A 518 9.19 25.55 -12.03
CA ALA A 518 10.17 26.59 -11.78
C ALA A 518 9.54 27.97 -11.52
N LEU A 519 8.46 28.31 -12.23
CA LEU A 519 7.76 29.58 -12.06
C LEU A 519 7.02 29.64 -10.72
N GLU A 520 6.42 28.54 -10.30
CA GLU A 520 5.79 28.43 -8.98
C GLU A 520 6.83 28.45 -7.84
N ALA A 521 8.01 27.86 -8.04
CA ALA A 521 9.12 27.96 -7.09
C ALA A 521 9.68 29.39 -6.99
N ARG A 522 9.74 30.13 -8.11
CA ARG A 522 10.11 31.56 -8.13
C ARG A 522 9.16 32.38 -7.26
N ASP A 523 7.86 32.21 -7.43
CA ASP A 523 6.85 32.95 -6.65
C ASP A 523 6.98 32.67 -5.14
N VAL A 524 7.27 31.42 -4.76
CA VAL A 524 7.59 31.04 -3.36
C VAL A 524 8.78 31.83 -2.83
N ILE A 525 9.88 31.88 -3.60
CA ILE A 525 11.08 32.61 -3.21
C ILE A 525 10.80 34.11 -3.10
N TRP A 526 10.08 34.69 -4.05
CA TRP A 526 9.68 36.10 -4.01
C TRP A 526 8.88 36.44 -2.75
N VAL A 527 7.91 35.61 -2.35
CA VAL A 527 7.16 35.82 -1.10
C VAL A 527 8.09 35.74 0.13
N LEU A 528 8.98 34.75 0.18
CA LEU A 528 9.91 34.57 1.31
C LEU A 528 10.99 35.67 1.40
N GLU A 529 11.33 36.29 0.28
CA GLU A 529 12.28 37.42 0.20
C GLU A 529 11.62 38.79 0.38
N ASN A 530 10.28 38.86 0.52
CA ASN A 530 9.51 40.10 0.47
C ASN A 530 9.80 40.91 -0.82
N ASN A 531 9.95 40.22 -1.95
CA ASN A 531 10.17 40.86 -3.23
C ASN A 531 8.95 41.75 -3.60
N PRO A 532 9.14 42.98 -4.11
CA PRO A 532 8.03 43.84 -4.54
C PRO A 532 7.12 43.22 -5.61
N GLU A 533 7.63 42.29 -6.41
CA GLU A 533 6.89 41.53 -7.41
C GLU A 533 6.21 40.26 -6.87
N ALA A 534 6.35 39.98 -5.57
CA ALA A 534 5.76 38.80 -4.95
C ALA A 534 4.22 38.84 -5.06
N PRO A 535 3.57 37.72 -5.42
CA PRO A 535 2.12 37.70 -5.50
C PRO A 535 1.45 37.89 -4.13
N ALA A 536 0.66 38.95 -4.00
CA ALA A 536 0.01 39.32 -2.74
C ALA A 536 -1.04 38.28 -2.30
N ASP A 537 -1.79 37.72 -3.24
CA ASP A 537 -2.79 36.67 -3.02
C ASP A 537 -2.17 35.39 -2.42
N LEU A 538 -1.00 34.97 -2.91
CA LEU A 538 -0.24 33.86 -2.37
C LEU A 538 0.23 34.17 -0.93
N ARG A 539 0.79 35.36 -0.71
CA ARG A 539 1.23 35.82 0.62
C ARG A 539 0.07 35.83 1.62
N ASP A 540 -1.07 36.40 1.25
CA ASP A 540 -2.24 36.52 2.11
C ASP A 540 -2.82 35.16 2.47
N LYS A 541 -2.93 34.26 1.49
CA LYS A 541 -3.40 32.89 1.73
C LYS A 541 -2.42 32.12 2.63
N VAL A 542 -1.11 32.32 2.48
CA VAL A 542 -0.10 31.73 3.37
C VAL A 542 -0.27 32.23 4.80
N LEU A 543 -0.37 33.54 5.00
CA LEU A 543 -0.56 34.14 6.33
C LEU A 543 -1.85 33.67 6.99
N HIS A 544 -2.92 33.49 6.20
CA HIS A 544 -4.20 32.95 6.67
C HIS A 544 -4.08 31.53 7.24
N PHE A 545 -3.28 30.66 6.61
CA PHE A 545 -3.05 29.30 7.11
C PHE A 545 -1.98 29.25 8.20
N ALA A 546 -0.95 30.09 8.11
CA ALA A 546 0.10 30.19 9.12
C ALA A 546 -0.48 30.61 10.47
N SER A 547 -1.37 31.61 10.51
CA SER A 547 -1.98 32.07 11.77
C SER A 547 -2.78 30.97 12.48
N ARG A 548 -3.40 30.05 11.73
CA ARG A 548 -4.12 28.90 12.30
C ARG A 548 -3.19 27.85 12.87
N ILE A 549 -2.16 27.48 12.11
CA ILE A 549 -1.19 26.47 12.56
C ILE A 549 -0.42 26.99 13.78
N LEU A 550 0.06 28.23 13.73
CA LEU A 550 0.82 28.81 14.82
C LEU A 550 -0.05 29.04 16.06
N ALA A 551 -1.35 29.30 15.92
CA ALA A 551 -2.26 29.44 17.07
C ALA A 551 -2.46 28.15 17.89
N TRP A 552 -2.01 26.99 17.39
CA TRP A 552 -1.96 25.78 18.23
C TRP A 552 -0.85 25.82 19.26
N ASP A 553 0.18 26.64 19.07
CA ASP A 553 1.20 26.87 20.09
C ASP A 553 0.58 27.65 21.26
N PRO A 554 0.48 27.04 22.46
CA PRO A 554 -0.09 27.72 23.63
C PRO A 554 0.65 29.00 24.01
N ALA A 555 1.91 29.19 23.57
CA ALA A 555 2.69 30.39 23.85
C ALA A 555 2.21 31.65 23.10
N LEU A 556 1.47 31.51 21.99
CA LEU A 556 1.01 32.64 21.19
C LEU A 556 -0.36 33.18 21.61
N GLY A 557 -1.16 32.39 22.35
CA GLY A 557 -2.43 32.82 22.93
C GLY A 557 -3.61 32.86 21.95
N ASP A 558 -3.53 33.67 20.89
CA ASP A 558 -4.63 33.85 19.92
C ASP A 558 -4.18 33.91 18.44
N ARG A 559 -5.17 33.91 17.53
CA ARG A 559 -4.94 33.93 16.07
C ARG A 559 -4.33 35.23 15.56
N ASP A 560 -4.55 36.36 16.23
CA ASP A 560 -4.02 37.65 15.80
C ASP A 560 -2.54 37.76 16.16
N ALA A 561 -2.15 37.29 17.35
CA ALA A 561 -0.76 37.14 17.75
C ALA A 561 -0.02 36.14 16.85
N ALA A 562 -0.66 35.01 16.53
CA ALA A 562 -0.11 34.03 15.59
C ALA A 562 0.07 34.61 14.17
N ARG A 563 -0.86 35.47 13.71
CA ARG A 563 -0.71 36.18 12.43
C ARG A 563 0.47 37.15 12.46
N ARG A 564 0.58 38.01 13.48
CA ARG A 564 1.71 38.94 13.65
C ARG A 564 3.04 38.19 13.67
N ARG A 565 3.10 37.06 14.38
CA ARG A 565 4.29 36.20 14.40
C ARG A 565 4.66 35.68 13.01
N ALA A 566 3.69 35.23 12.22
CA ALA A 566 3.94 34.77 10.86
C ALA A 566 4.43 35.92 9.95
N GLU A 567 3.85 37.12 10.09
CA GLU A 567 4.27 38.33 9.39
C GLU A 567 5.70 38.73 9.77
N ASP A 568 6.06 38.68 11.06
CA ASP A 568 7.41 38.95 11.56
C ASP A 568 8.44 37.95 11.01
N LEU A 569 8.09 36.65 10.98
CA LEU A 569 8.96 35.60 10.45
C LEU A 569 9.21 35.73 8.94
N LEU A 570 8.22 36.20 8.18
CA LEU A 570 8.38 36.56 6.78
C LEU A 570 9.21 37.84 6.62
N GLY A 571 8.85 38.92 7.33
CA GLY A 571 9.48 40.24 7.22
C GLY A 571 10.95 40.24 7.63
N SER A 572 11.32 39.45 8.64
CA SER A 572 12.71 39.32 9.12
C SER A 572 13.59 38.42 8.25
N GLY A 573 13.03 37.68 7.28
CA GLY A 573 13.75 36.68 6.49
C GLY A 573 14.00 35.36 7.23
N ALA A 574 13.50 35.18 8.46
CA ALA A 574 13.66 33.94 9.22
C ALA A 574 13.02 32.73 8.53
N ALA A 575 11.85 32.93 7.91
CA ALA A 575 11.20 31.90 7.09
C ALA A 575 12.07 31.52 5.87
N ARG A 576 12.68 32.49 5.18
CA ARG A 576 13.60 32.20 4.07
C ARG A 576 14.79 31.36 4.54
N ALA A 577 15.43 31.75 5.64
CA ALA A 577 16.53 30.99 6.21
C ALA A 577 16.12 29.56 6.61
N ALA A 578 14.87 29.36 7.06
CA ALA A 578 14.34 28.03 7.32
C ALA A 578 14.15 27.21 6.03
N LEU A 579 13.67 27.80 4.94
CA LEU A 579 13.58 27.10 3.65
C LEU A 579 14.98 26.64 3.19
N ASP A 580 15.99 27.50 3.31
CA ASP A 580 17.37 27.15 2.93
C ASP A 580 17.88 25.96 3.76
N ARG A 581 17.63 25.92 5.08
CA ARG A 581 17.95 24.76 5.94
C ARG A 581 17.24 23.49 5.47
N ILE A 582 15.96 23.57 5.12
CA ILE A 582 15.18 22.44 4.61
C ILE A 582 15.77 21.93 3.29
N ILE A 583 16.08 22.82 2.35
CA ILE A 583 16.69 22.48 1.05
C ILE A 583 18.02 21.73 1.26
N GLN A 584 18.90 22.25 2.13
CA GLN A 584 20.18 21.62 2.41
C GLN A 584 20.00 20.24 3.05
N ALA A 585 19.14 20.12 4.07
CA ALA A 585 18.91 18.87 4.77
C ALA A 585 18.29 17.78 3.87
N GLN A 586 17.40 18.17 2.94
CA GLN A 586 16.79 17.26 1.96
C GLN A 586 17.77 16.81 0.87
N GLY A 587 18.83 17.57 0.64
CA GLY A 587 19.75 17.41 -0.48
C GLY A 587 19.45 18.45 -1.55
N ALA A 588 20.21 19.55 -1.51
CA ALA A 588 20.08 20.67 -2.42
C ALA A 588 20.34 20.27 -3.88
N ARG A 589 19.70 20.99 -4.80
CA ARG A 589 19.90 20.87 -6.24
C ARG A 589 20.19 22.24 -6.84
N GLU A 590 20.79 22.25 -8.02
CA GLU A 590 20.89 23.48 -8.80
C GLU A 590 19.47 23.97 -9.14
N PRO A 591 19.10 25.20 -8.77
CA PRO A 591 17.76 25.71 -9.00
C PRO A 591 17.38 25.76 -10.49
N VAL A 592 16.27 25.11 -10.85
CA VAL A 592 15.76 25.19 -12.22
C VAL A 592 15.20 26.60 -12.48
N ARG A 593 15.58 27.20 -13.61
CA ARG A 593 15.05 28.49 -14.07
C ARG A 593 13.96 28.29 -15.15
N PRO A 594 13.04 29.26 -15.33
CA PRO A 594 12.08 29.20 -16.43
C PRO A 594 12.76 29.06 -17.80
N GLY A 595 12.09 28.36 -18.71
CA GLY A 595 12.58 28.10 -20.06
C GLY A 595 12.88 29.39 -20.83
N ARG A 596 13.93 29.37 -21.66
CA ARG A 596 14.39 30.55 -22.42
C ARG A 596 13.58 30.81 -23.68
N LEU A 597 12.93 29.78 -24.23
CA LEU A 597 12.03 29.95 -25.36
C LEU A 597 10.70 30.45 -24.83
N THR A 598 10.27 31.61 -25.33
CA THR A 598 9.08 32.29 -24.82
C THR A 598 8.16 32.75 -25.92
N HIS A 599 6.86 32.73 -25.63
CA HIS A 599 5.83 33.32 -26.48
C HIS A 599 4.88 34.16 -25.61
N THR A 600 4.71 35.43 -25.97
CA THR A 600 3.83 36.35 -25.23
C THR A 600 2.43 36.31 -25.83
N VAL A 601 1.44 36.00 -24.99
CA VAL A 601 0.03 36.08 -25.34
C VAL A 601 -0.49 37.44 -24.91
N VAL A 602 -1.13 38.16 -25.83
CA VAL A 602 -1.57 39.54 -25.66
C VAL A 602 -3.08 39.68 -25.67
N ALA A 603 -3.58 40.76 -25.07
CA ALA A 603 -5.01 41.09 -25.05
C ALA A 603 -5.51 41.44 -26.45
N SER A 604 -6.59 40.78 -26.89
CA SER A 604 -7.20 41.01 -28.21
C SER A 604 -8.00 42.32 -28.28
N ARG A 605 -8.42 42.84 -27.12
CA ARG A 605 -9.16 44.10 -26.97
C ARG A 605 -8.79 44.80 -25.66
N ALA A 606 -9.08 46.09 -25.58
CA ALA A 606 -9.00 46.82 -24.32
C ALA A 606 -10.18 46.49 -23.41
N GLY A 607 -9.97 46.56 -22.09
CA GLY A 607 -11.01 46.33 -21.09
C GLY A 607 -10.43 45.99 -19.71
N VAL A 608 -11.22 45.36 -18.87
CA VAL A 608 -10.79 44.87 -17.55
C VAL A 608 -10.82 43.34 -17.56
N VAL A 609 -9.79 42.69 -17.05
CA VAL A 609 -9.78 41.22 -16.91
C VAL A 609 -10.86 40.81 -15.91
N ALA A 610 -11.93 40.21 -16.41
CA ALA A 610 -13.09 39.81 -15.61
C ALA A 610 -12.93 38.40 -15.02
N ASP A 611 -12.23 37.51 -15.74
CA ASP A 611 -12.03 36.12 -15.31
C ASP A 611 -10.77 35.51 -15.92
N ILE A 612 -10.14 34.60 -15.17
CA ILE A 612 -9.01 33.78 -15.62
C ILE A 612 -9.35 32.30 -15.40
N ASP A 613 -9.48 31.57 -16.51
CA ASP A 613 -9.62 30.12 -16.49
C ASP A 613 -8.30 29.42 -16.18
N GLY A 614 -8.09 29.14 -14.90
CA GLY A 614 -6.91 28.43 -14.44
C GLY A 614 -6.74 27.04 -15.07
N PHE A 615 -7.81 26.34 -15.44
CA PHE A 615 -7.69 25.02 -16.07
C PHE A 615 -7.20 25.13 -17.51
N ALA A 616 -7.70 26.12 -18.25
CA ALA A 616 -7.21 26.44 -19.59
C ALA A 616 -5.73 26.84 -19.54
N VAL A 617 -5.37 27.78 -18.65
CA VAL A 617 -3.98 28.23 -18.50
C VAL A 617 -3.05 27.10 -18.07
N ALA A 618 -3.47 26.26 -17.12
CA ALA A 618 -2.72 25.06 -16.74
C ALA A 618 -2.63 24.05 -17.90
N GLY A 619 -3.63 23.98 -18.78
CA GLY A 619 -3.58 23.20 -20.01
C GLY A 619 -2.50 23.67 -20.97
N ILE A 620 -2.40 24.98 -21.19
CA ILE A 620 -1.34 25.58 -22.01
C ILE A 620 0.03 25.29 -21.38
N ALA A 621 0.17 25.43 -20.06
CA ALA A 621 1.40 25.08 -19.34
C ALA A 621 1.81 23.61 -19.56
N ARG A 622 0.85 22.68 -19.56
CA ARG A 622 1.10 21.25 -19.81
C ARG A 622 1.56 20.99 -21.24
N VAL A 623 0.93 21.63 -22.23
CA VAL A 623 1.34 21.53 -23.63
C VAL A 623 2.74 22.12 -23.84
N ALA A 624 3.12 23.15 -23.08
CA ALA A 624 4.47 23.72 -23.09
C ALA A 624 5.55 22.79 -22.48
N GLY A 625 5.15 21.70 -21.81
CA GLY A 625 6.04 20.67 -21.26
C GLY A 625 5.91 20.41 -19.76
N ALA A 626 5.16 21.24 -19.01
CA ALA A 626 5.02 21.07 -17.57
C ALA A 626 4.16 19.83 -17.21
N PRO A 627 4.41 19.12 -16.11
CA PRO A 627 5.49 19.31 -15.12
C PRO A 627 6.78 18.55 -15.45
N LEU A 628 6.81 17.76 -16.54
CA LEU A 628 7.96 16.90 -16.87
C LEU A 628 9.18 17.74 -17.21
N ASP A 629 9.00 18.74 -18.07
CA ASP A 629 9.92 19.87 -18.17
C ASP A 629 9.66 20.83 -17.01
N LYS A 630 10.59 20.87 -16.06
CA LYS A 630 10.52 21.71 -14.87
C LYS A 630 10.66 23.20 -15.19
N SER A 631 11.26 23.56 -16.33
CA SER A 631 11.46 24.92 -16.78
C SER A 631 10.23 25.50 -17.50
N ALA A 632 9.35 24.63 -18.01
CA ALA A 632 8.15 25.02 -18.73
C ALA A 632 7.02 25.52 -17.82
N GLY A 633 6.18 26.40 -18.36
CA GLY A 633 5.01 26.92 -17.65
C GLY A 633 4.50 28.25 -18.19
N ILE A 634 3.68 28.93 -17.39
CA ILE A 634 3.04 30.21 -17.72
C ILE A 634 3.40 31.25 -16.65
N ASP A 635 3.82 32.43 -17.10
CA ASP A 635 4.06 33.60 -16.26
C ASP A 635 2.98 34.65 -16.51
N LEU A 636 2.02 34.76 -15.59
CA LEU A 636 0.90 35.69 -15.67
C LEU A 636 1.40 37.14 -15.53
N ARG A 637 0.93 37.99 -16.43
CA ARG A 637 1.24 39.43 -16.49
C ARG A 637 0.05 40.30 -16.11
N ALA A 638 -1.17 39.81 -16.28
CA ALA A 638 -2.39 40.43 -15.83
C ALA A 638 -3.19 39.48 -14.91
N GLY A 639 -3.75 40.03 -13.84
CA GLY A 639 -4.67 39.38 -12.91
C GLY A 639 -6.13 39.82 -13.12
N VAL A 640 -7.06 39.16 -12.43
CA VAL A 640 -8.47 39.58 -12.41
C VAL A 640 -8.58 40.98 -11.78
N GLY A 641 -9.29 41.87 -12.44
CA GLY A 641 -9.45 43.28 -12.05
C GLY A 641 -8.48 44.24 -12.74
N ASP A 642 -7.44 43.75 -13.40
CA ASP A 642 -6.48 44.61 -14.10
C ASP A 642 -7.08 45.21 -15.37
N ALA A 643 -6.84 46.50 -15.60
CA ALA A 643 -7.13 47.15 -16.88
C ALA A 643 -6.03 46.82 -17.90
N VAL A 644 -6.44 46.37 -19.09
CA VAL A 644 -5.55 46.01 -20.19
C VAL A 644 -5.96 46.74 -21.47
N GLY A 645 -4.99 47.20 -22.24
CA GLY A 645 -5.14 47.69 -23.61
C GLY A 645 -5.03 46.55 -24.63
N ARG A 646 -5.49 46.79 -25.87
CA ARG A 646 -5.24 45.85 -26.97
C ARG A 646 -3.74 45.76 -27.23
N GLY A 647 -3.19 44.54 -27.20
CA GLY A 647 -1.76 44.27 -27.37
C GLY A 647 -0.98 44.18 -26.07
N ASP A 648 -1.58 44.49 -24.91
CA ASP A 648 -0.92 44.34 -23.62
C ASP A 648 -0.73 42.86 -23.28
N PRO A 649 0.38 42.48 -22.62
CA PRO A 649 0.65 41.09 -22.30
C PRO A 649 -0.31 40.57 -21.23
N LEU A 650 -0.98 39.46 -21.52
CA LEU A 650 -1.79 38.72 -20.55
C LEU A 650 -0.93 37.72 -19.77
N PHE A 651 -0.11 36.95 -20.49
CA PHE A 651 0.85 36.02 -19.93
C PHE A 651 1.96 35.65 -20.91
N VAL A 652 3.04 35.09 -20.40
CA VAL A 652 4.17 34.58 -21.19
C VAL A 652 4.27 33.06 -21.02
N ILE A 653 4.29 32.34 -22.13
CA ILE A 653 4.55 30.90 -22.17
C ILE A 653 6.06 30.69 -22.13
N HIS A 654 6.54 29.81 -21.25
CA HIS A 654 7.93 29.37 -21.18
C HIS A 654 8.01 27.88 -21.56
N ALA A 655 9.00 27.52 -22.39
CA ALA A 655 9.30 26.13 -22.76
C ALA A 655 10.80 25.92 -22.97
N SER A 656 11.26 24.67 -22.91
CA SER A 656 12.62 24.29 -23.33
C SER A 656 12.71 23.83 -24.80
N ALA A 657 11.60 23.39 -25.39
CA ALA A 657 11.54 22.91 -26.77
C ALA A 657 10.68 23.82 -27.67
N ALA A 658 11.14 24.06 -28.89
CA ALA A 658 10.44 24.92 -29.85
C ALA A 658 9.09 24.32 -30.31
N SER A 659 9.01 23.00 -30.48
CA SER A 659 7.77 22.29 -30.83
C SER A 659 6.67 22.50 -29.79
N ASP A 660 7.05 22.42 -28.52
CA ASP A 660 6.13 22.50 -27.39
C ASP A 660 5.65 23.94 -27.21
N LEU A 661 6.56 24.91 -27.40
CA LEU A 661 6.20 26.32 -27.43
C LEU A 661 5.21 26.64 -28.56
N GLU A 662 5.46 26.13 -29.77
CA GLU A 662 4.59 26.36 -30.93
C GLU A 662 3.21 25.71 -30.72
N ALA A 663 3.17 24.50 -30.15
CA ALA A 663 1.92 23.83 -29.80
C ALA A 663 1.13 24.59 -28.73
N ALA A 664 1.80 25.06 -27.68
CA ALA A 664 1.18 25.84 -26.61
C ALA A 664 0.69 27.21 -27.10
N ALA A 665 1.46 27.88 -27.96
CA ALA A 665 1.07 29.14 -28.57
C ALA A 665 -0.16 28.99 -29.47
N ARG A 666 -0.24 27.91 -30.27
CA ARG A 666 -1.43 27.58 -31.07
C ARG A 666 -2.66 27.38 -30.18
N LEU A 667 -2.55 26.59 -29.11
CA LEU A 667 -3.65 26.38 -28.17
C LEU A 667 -4.11 27.70 -27.51
N ALA A 668 -3.16 28.55 -27.12
CA ALA A 668 -3.47 29.84 -26.50
C ALA A 668 -4.12 30.84 -27.47
N ALA A 669 -3.83 30.74 -28.77
CA ALA A 669 -4.46 31.55 -29.81
C ALA A 669 -5.94 31.21 -30.00
N ASP A 670 -6.30 29.92 -29.87
CA ASP A 670 -7.69 29.47 -29.93
C ASP A 670 -8.46 29.88 -28.66
N PHE A 671 -7.85 29.68 -27.48
CA PHE A 671 -8.42 30.12 -26.22
C PHE A 671 -7.35 30.40 -25.17
N SER A 672 -7.15 31.67 -24.82
CA SER A 672 -6.14 32.11 -23.85
C SER A 672 -6.53 31.83 -22.39
N GLY A 673 -7.80 31.51 -22.13
CA GLY A 673 -8.34 31.39 -20.77
C GLY A 673 -8.71 32.73 -20.12
N PHE A 674 -8.52 33.86 -20.79
CA PHE A 674 -8.86 35.18 -20.23
C PHE A 674 -10.19 35.69 -20.77
N THR A 675 -11.05 36.18 -19.87
CA THR A 675 -12.23 36.95 -20.21
C THR A 675 -11.99 38.42 -19.91
N ILE A 676 -12.04 39.29 -20.92
CA ILE A 676 -11.88 40.74 -20.77
C ILE A 676 -13.27 41.37 -20.87
N GLY A 677 -13.76 42.00 -19.79
CA GLY A 677 -15.02 42.73 -19.75
C GLY A 677 -14.91 44.17 -20.26
N GLU A 678 -16.05 44.86 -20.42
CA GLU A 678 -16.07 46.27 -20.77
C GLU A 678 -15.55 47.14 -19.63
N THR A 679 -14.92 48.27 -19.98
CA THR A 679 -14.54 49.29 -18.99
C THR A 679 -15.82 50.03 -18.60
N THR A 680 -16.49 49.64 -17.52
CA THR A 680 -17.47 50.53 -16.91
C THR A 680 -16.71 51.72 -16.35
N ALA A 681 -16.79 52.85 -17.06
CA ALA A 681 -16.41 54.12 -16.48
C ALA A 681 -17.24 54.28 -15.20
N LEU A 682 -16.59 54.21 -14.04
CA LEU A 682 -17.12 54.76 -12.81
C LEU A 682 -17.34 56.25 -13.08
N SER A 683 -18.55 56.61 -13.52
CA SER A 683 -19.02 57.97 -13.52
C SER A 683 -19.01 58.41 -12.07
N ALA A 684 -18.04 59.24 -11.70
CA ALA A 684 -18.09 60.02 -10.49
C ALA A 684 -19.39 60.83 -10.49
N GLY A 685 -20.25 60.55 -9.52
CA GLY A 685 -21.49 61.26 -9.22
C GLY A 685 -21.68 61.28 -7.73
#